data_AF-A0A960HL93-F1
#
_entry.id   AF-A0A960HL93-F1
#
_cell.length_a   1.000
_cell.length_b   1.000
_cell.length_c   1.000
_cell.angle_alpha   90.00
_cell.angle_beta   90.00
_cell.angle_gamma   90.00
#
_symmetry.space_group_name_H-M   'P 1'
#
loop_
_entity.id
_entity.type
_entity.pdbx_description
1 polymer ?
#
loop_
_entity_poly.entity_id
_entity_poly.type
_entity_poly.pdbx_seq_one_letter_code
_entity_poly.pdbx_strand_id
1 'polypeptide(L)'
;MWEEVIVHAPPDVRFACLSATVSNAEELAGWIEAARGPTDTVVETERPVELVNHYLVYDKARGDLVQVETLVDGRANPEGSRFDPPGAGEGGGRSRGRPRHRWGAPRRGEVVEHLSGAGLLPAIVFVFSRKGCDEAARTVVGEGTSLTTAAERRRIREIADAHVAHLDAGDLDVLDHAGWRSRLEAGVAAHHAGMVPPFKEAVEACFVEGLVKVVFATETLALGINMPARSVVIEQLSKFTGEHHEDLTPSQYTQLTGRAGRRGLDPVGHALVLWSPWQTFDSVAALAASREFVLRSSFRPTYNMVANLLGRYDRETAVELLGRSFAQYQADADVGRLVHRRASRAERLAAAEAEATCELGDVDEYRDARRTQRQAARDARRAGRADIERAAAALTPGEVIRWGRGRLAVVSVSQRKGGVRIRAVDPDARTVALHVDELDEVPVPVGAVTLPEPYDPRNRIFQRRVAAALRKARLRAEGAPVRSLDPAGPVLVDPADLPVAACPDLGDHLRAASERDRLRRQVADLDARLERSGSTLTRQFDVIERILVRRGMVEGERLTAAGRILARVFHECDLLVALALVDGVFDGLDAAGLAGLVSMVTYEHRSKDAPPPPWYPSKDLRRRAGQLDQLGAALLREEEKAGLSATRAPDPTFLALAYAWASGAPFGTVVEDEDLSGGDFVRNVKQLIDLLGQIGQVAPVAETARTAQQAAEELRRGVVAASSEVAT
;
A
#
# COMPACT_ATOMS: atom_id res chain seq x y z
N MET A 1 22.70 -1.66 7.13
CA MET A 1 23.67 -2.52 6.40
C MET A 1 24.38 -1.80 5.26
N TRP A 2 23.83 -1.61 4.05
CA TRP A 2 24.62 -1.04 2.94
C TRP A 2 25.25 0.33 3.23
N GLU A 3 24.49 1.27 3.79
CA GLU A 3 25.02 2.59 4.17
C GLU A 3 26.12 2.49 5.24
N GLU A 4 25.95 1.59 6.21
CA GLU A 4 26.94 1.33 7.26
C GLU A 4 28.25 0.81 6.66
N VAL A 5 28.17 -0.15 5.73
CA VAL A 5 29.35 -0.70 5.05
C VAL A 5 30.08 0.38 4.24
N ILE A 6 29.34 1.22 3.51
CA ILE A 6 29.94 2.29 2.69
C ILE A 6 30.60 3.34 3.59
N VAL A 7 29.92 3.81 4.64
CA VAL A 7 30.43 4.86 5.52
C VAL A 7 31.62 4.38 6.36
N HIS A 8 31.59 3.14 6.87
CA HIS A 8 32.58 2.64 7.82
C HIS A 8 33.71 1.80 7.21
N ALA A 9 33.68 1.52 5.92
CA ALA A 9 34.81 0.83 5.28
C ALA A 9 36.12 1.61 5.48
N PRO A 10 37.29 0.95 5.52
CA PRO A 10 38.58 1.63 5.51
C PRO A 10 38.71 2.60 4.31
N PRO A 11 39.30 3.81 4.43
CA PRO A 11 39.32 4.82 3.36
C PRO A 11 39.98 4.37 2.04
N ASP A 12 40.87 3.38 2.09
CA ASP A 12 41.55 2.77 0.95
C ASP A 12 40.68 1.78 0.14
N VAL A 13 39.55 1.35 0.71
CA VAL A 13 38.58 0.49 0.01
C VAL A 13 37.84 1.28 -1.07
N ARG A 14 37.96 0.79 -2.31
CA ARG A 14 37.21 1.26 -3.48
C ARG A 14 35.93 0.45 -3.66
N PHE A 15 34.84 1.12 -4.01
CA PHE A 15 33.55 0.49 -4.26
C PHE A 15 33.25 0.43 -5.75
N ALA A 16 32.73 -0.72 -6.19
CA ALA A 16 32.05 -0.85 -7.48
C ALA A 16 30.58 -1.18 -7.19
N CYS A 17 29.69 -0.22 -7.40
CA CYS A 17 28.27 -0.34 -7.10
C CYS A 17 27.48 -0.69 -8.36
N LEU A 18 26.74 -1.80 -8.34
CA LEU A 18 25.87 -2.22 -9.43
C LEU A 18 24.41 -2.09 -8.99
N SER A 19 23.62 -1.33 -9.73
CA SER A 19 22.21 -1.08 -9.43
C SER A 19 21.37 -1.15 -10.71
N ALA A 20 20.09 -1.47 -10.55
CA ALA A 20 19.10 -1.15 -11.58
C ALA A 20 19.03 0.37 -11.79
N THR A 21 18.51 0.79 -12.95
CA THR A 21 18.36 2.21 -13.28
C THR A 21 17.50 2.92 -12.23
N VAL A 22 18.09 3.90 -11.55
CA VAL A 22 17.43 4.75 -10.55
C VAL A 22 17.47 6.21 -11.03
N SER A 23 16.41 6.96 -10.79
CA SER A 23 16.29 8.34 -11.30
C SER A 23 17.11 9.36 -10.51
N ASN A 24 17.57 9.00 -9.31
CA ASN A 24 18.41 9.81 -8.44
C ASN A 24 19.84 9.23 -8.30
N ALA A 25 20.36 8.59 -9.35
CA ALA A 25 21.72 8.04 -9.35
C ALA A 25 22.78 9.10 -9.00
N GLU A 26 22.62 10.33 -9.50
CA GLU A 26 23.50 11.46 -9.18
C GLU A 26 23.42 11.86 -7.71
N GLU A 27 22.24 11.80 -7.07
CA GLU A 27 22.09 12.06 -5.63
C GLU A 27 22.83 11.01 -4.80
N LEU A 28 22.70 9.73 -5.17
CA LEU A 28 23.40 8.63 -4.51
C LEU A 28 24.92 8.78 -4.67
N ALA A 29 25.38 9.11 -5.88
CA ALA A 29 26.80 9.33 -6.15
C ALA A 29 27.35 10.55 -5.40
N GLY A 30 26.60 11.65 -5.34
CA GLY A 30 26.96 12.83 -4.55
C GLY A 30 27.06 12.53 -3.05
N TRP A 31 26.21 11.64 -2.52
CA TRP A 31 26.35 11.14 -1.16
C TRP A 31 27.61 10.29 -0.97
N ILE A 32 27.87 9.32 -1.86
CA ILE A 32 29.10 8.50 -1.79
C ILE A 32 30.33 9.40 -1.90
N GLU A 33 30.29 10.42 -2.76
CA GLU A 33 31.37 11.39 -2.91
C GLU A 33 31.61 12.18 -1.63
N ALA A 34 30.56 12.70 -1.00
CA ALA A 34 30.65 13.38 0.28
C ALA A 34 31.18 12.48 1.40
N ALA A 35 30.81 11.19 1.40
CA ALA A 35 31.22 10.23 2.43
C ALA A 35 32.63 9.66 2.22
N ARG A 36 33.10 9.53 0.97
CA ARG A 36 34.27 8.71 0.59
C ARG A 36 35.27 9.38 -0.35
N GLY A 37 34.94 10.54 -0.90
CA GLY A 37 35.75 11.23 -1.91
C GLY A 37 35.37 10.85 -3.35
N PRO A 38 36.20 11.23 -4.34
CA PRO A 38 35.83 11.25 -5.76
C PRO A 38 35.10 9.99 -6.24
N THR A 39 33.91 10.17 -6.83
CA THR A 39 33.02 9.09 -7.27
C THR A 39 32.49 9.38 -8.67
N ASP A 40 32.75 8.47 -9.60
CA ASP A 40 32.22 8.56 -10.97
C ASP A 40 30.90 7.79 -11.09
N THR A 41 29.94 8.37 -11.80
CA THR A 41 28.64 7.73 -12.09
C THR A 41 28.55 7.38 -13.55
N VAL A 42 28.20 6.13 -13.85
CA VAL A 42 27.88 5.67 -15.21
C VAL A 42 26.40 5.32 -15.26
N VAL A 43 25.63 6.09 -16.03
CA VAL A 43 24.18 5.87 -16.20
C VAL A 43 23.93 5.40 -17.62
N GLU A 44 23.36 4.20 -17.76
CA GLU A 44 22.84 3.68 -19.02
C GLU A 44 21.31 3.64 -18.94
N THR A 45 20.66 4.23 -19.95
CA THR A 45 19.20 4.30 -20.03
C THR A 45 18.64 3.51 -21.21
N GLU A 46 19.51 3.11 -22.14
CA GLU A 46 19.13 2.28 -23.27
C GLU A 46 19.05 0.82 -22.84
N ARG A 47 17.88 0.21 -23.04
CA ARG A 47 17.68 -1.20 -22.75
C ARG A 47 18.18 -2.05 -23.92
N PRO A 48 19.00 -3.10 -23.70
CA PRO A 48 19.49 -3.95 -24.78
C PRO A 48 18.41 -4.69 -25.59
N VAL A 49 17.22 -4.86 -25.00
CA VAL A 49 16.05 -5.46 -25.65
C VAL A 49 14.86 -4.56 -25.36
N GLU A 50 14.22 -4.03 -26.40
CA GLU A 50 13.05 -3.16 -26.24
C GLU A 50 11.89 -3.89 -25.55
N LEU A 51 11.08 -3.14 -24.79
CA LEU A 51 9.92 -3.68 -24.09
C LEU A 51 8.65 -3.16 -24.73
N VAL A 52 7.76 -4.08 -25.11
CA VAL A 52 6.38 -3.73 -25.46
C VAL A 52 5.46 -4.15 -24.33
N ASN A 53 4.73 -3.17 -23.80
CA ASN A 53 3.74 -3.37 -22.75
C ASN A 53 2.38 -3.67 -23.40
N HIS A 54 1.72 -4.73 -22.91
CA HIS A 54 0.43 -5.22 -23.38
C HIS A 54 -0.55 -5.26 -22.22
N TYR A 55 -1.83 -5.08 -22.56
CA TYR A 55 -2.95 -5.29 -21.67
C TYR A 55 -3.81 -6.42 -22.22
N LEU A 56 -4.05 -7.44 -21.40
CA LEU A 56 -4.74 -8.67 -21.81
C LEU A 56 -6.07 -8.82 -21.05
N VAL A 57 -7.16 -8.93 -21.80
CA VAL A 57 -8.52 -8.97 -21.26
C VAL A 57 -9.32 -10.11 -21.87
N TYR A 58 -10.19 -10.72 -21.08
CA TYR A 58 -11.13 -11.73 -21.57
C TYR A 58 -12.46 -11.08 -21.99
N ASP A 59 -12.85 -11.25 -23.26
CA ASP A 59 -14.15 -10.80 -23.78
C ASP A 59 -15.19 -11.90 -23.57
N LYS A 60 -16.03 -11.79 -22.53
CA LYS A 60 -17.06 -12.79 -22.25
C LYS A 60 -18.12 -12.92 -23.34
N ALA A 61 -18.26 -11.91 -24.21
CA ALA A 61 -19.22 -11.96 -25.31
C ALA A 61 -18.70 -12.79 -26.49
N ARG A 62 -17.39 -12.77 -26.73
CA ARG A 62 -16.73 -13.52 -27.82
C ARG A 62 -16.15 -14.85 -27.37
N GLY A 63 -15.84 -14.99 -26.08
CA GLY A 63 -15.19 -16.17 -25.51
C GLY A 63 -13.70 -16.25 -25.85
N ASP A 64 -13.06 -15.11 -26.10
CA ASP A 64 -11.65 -15.02 -26.49
C ASP A 64 -10.88 -13.94 -25.70
N LEU A 65 -9.56 -13.98 -25.84
CA LEU A 65 -8.66 -12.99 -25.27
C LEU A 65 -8.41 -11.86 -26.27
N VAL A 66 -8.45 -10.63 -25.77
CA VAL A 66 -8.09 -9.42 -26.51
C VAL A 66 -6.81 -8.87 -25.90
N GLN A 67 -5.78 -8.75 -26.74
CA GLN A 67 -4.51 -8.11 -26.38
C GLN A 67 -4.43 -6.76 -27.07
N VAL A 68 -4.08 -5.71 -26.31
CA VAL A 68 -3.79 -4.37 -26.86
C VAL A 68 -2.47 -3.87 -26.29
N GLU A 69 -1.73 -3.05 -27.03
CA GLU A 69 -0.56 -2.37 -26.48
C GLU A 69 -1.01 -1.35 -25.44
N THR A 70 -0.28 -1.29 -24.31
CA THR A 70 -0.56 -0.35 -23.22
C THR A 70 -0.23 1.08 -23.61
N LEU A 71 0.85 1.26 -24.38
CA LEU A 71 1.35 2.56 -24.81
C LEU A 71 1.45 2.63 -26.33
N VAL A 72 1.00 3.74 -26.91
CA VAL A 72 1.20 4.10 -28.32
C VAL A 72 1.90 5.45 -28.33
N ASP A 73 3.05 5.55 -29.00
CA ASP A 73 3.92 6.75 -29.03
C ASP A 73 4.26 7.28 -27.62
N GLY A 74 4.45 6.37 -26.65
CA GLY A 74 4.78 6.70 -25.26
C GLY A 74 3.62 7.27 -24.44
N ARG A 75 2.39 7.25 -24.95
CA ARG A 75 1.16 7.67 -24.25
C ARG A 75 0.20 6.50 -24.09
N ALA A 76 -0.72 6.59 -23.12
CA ALA A 76 -1.75 5.59 -22.92
C ALA A 76 -2.53 5.34 -24.22
N ASN A 77 -2.69 4.06 -24.59
CA ASN A 77 -3.46 3.69 -25.77
C ASN A 77 -4.94 4.12 -25.62
N PRO A 78 -5.49 4.94 -26.53
CA PRO A 78 -6.88 5.40 -26.45
C PRO A 78 -7.91 4.27 -26.44
N GLU A 79 -7.60 3.13 -27.08
CA GLU A 79 -8.47 1.96 -27.08
C GLU A 79 -8.57 1.28 -25.71
N GLY A 80 -7.62 1.51 -24.81
CA GLY A 80 -7.54 0.82 -23.53
C GLY A 80 -8.67 1.21 -22.56
N SER A 81 -9.07 2.48 -22.55
CA SER A 81 -10.13 3.01 -21.67
C SER A 81 -11.49 2.30 -21.84
N ARG A 82 -11.75 1.66 -23.00
CA ARG A 82 -12.99 0.88 -23.23
C ARG A 82 -13.10 -0.36 -22.34
N PHE A 83 -11.99 -0.79 -21.76
CA PHE A 83 -11.91 -1.93 -20.86
C PHE A 83 -12.11 -1.53 -19.39
N ASP A 84 -12.21 -0.24 -19.08
CA ASP A 84 -12.36 0.23 -17.70
C ASP A 84 -13.68 -0.19 -17.06
N PRO A 85 -13.67 -0.52 -15.76
CA PRO A 85 -14.89 -0.82 -15.03
C PRO A 85 -15.76 0.45 -14.88
N PRO A 86 -17.08 0.39 -15.12
CA PRO A 86 -17.96 1.56 -14.95
C PRO A 86 -18.06 1.98 -13.48
N GLY A 87 -17.77 3.26 -13.20
CA GLY A 87 -17.84 3.87 -11.86
C GLY A 87 -16.51 4.22 -11.20
N ALA A 88 -15.38 4.10 -11.90
CA ALA A 88 -14.07 4.56 -11.42
C ALA A 88 -13.90 6.11 -11.43
N GLY A 89 -14.87 6.84 -11.98
CA GLY A 89 -15.02 8.28 -11.86
C GLY A 89 -16.45 8.64 -11.44
N GLU A 90 -16.55 9.51 -10.44
CA GLU A 90 -17.77 10.11 -9.88
C GLU A 90 -18.57 9.27 -8.86
N GLY A 91 -18.67 9.83 -7.65
CA GLY A 91 -19.34 9.22 -6.51
C GLY A 91 -20.86 9.22 -6.57
N GLY A 92 -21.44 8.29 -5.80
CA GLY A 92 -22.80 8.40 -5.27
C GLY A 92 -23.90 7.70 -6.08
N GLY A 93 -24.21 6.45 -5.72
CA GLY A 93 -25.47 5.82 -6.13
C GLY A 93 -25.55 4.32 -5.88
N ARG A 94 -26.04 3.90 -4.71
CA ARG A 94 -26.43 2.50 -4.45
C ARG A 94 -27.67 2.14 -5.28
N SER A 95 -27.46 1.55 -6.46
CA SER A 95 -28.49 0.84 -7.22
C SER A 95 -28.33 -0.68 -7.06
N ARG A 96 -29.43 -1.37 -6.75
CA ARG A 96 -29.52 -2.82 -6.60
C ARG A 96 -29.58 -3.47 -8.00
N GLY A 97 -28.58 -4.30 -8.31
CA GLY A 97 -28.49 -5.14 -9.50
C GLY A 97 -27.17 -4.92 -10.23
N ARG A 98 -26.12 -5.70 -9.92
CA ARG A 98 -24.84 -5.63 -10.65
C ARG A 98 -25.06 -6.08 -12.10
N PRO A 99 -24.86 -5.24 -13.12
CA PRO A 99 -24.79 -5.70 -14.50
C PRO A 99 -23.61 -6.67 -14.64
N ARG A 100 -23.80 -7.80 -15.32
CA ARG A 100 -22.68 -8.70 -15.67
C ARG A 100 -21.77 -7.96 -16.65
N HIS A 101 -20.57 -7.59 -16.20
CA HIS A 101 -19.56 -6.88 -16.98
C HIS A 101 -19.09 -7.73 -18.17
N ARG A 102 -19.01 -7.15 -19.39
CA ARG A 102 -18.54 -7.82 -20.62
C ARG A 102 -17.10 -8.31 -20.48
N TRP A 103 -16.24 -7.50 -19.90
CA TRP A 103 -14.83 -7.84 -19.74
C TRP A 103 -14.59 -8.66 -18.47
N GLY A 104 -13.60 -9.54 -18.52
CA GLY A 104 -13.18 -10.39 -17.40
C GLY A 104 -11.67 -10.54 -17.34
N ALA A 105 -11.20 -11.02 -16.19
CA ALA A 105 -9.82 -11.43 -16.03
C ALA A 105 -9.62 -12.74 -16.81
N PRO A 106 -8.57 -12.84 -17.65
CA PRO A 106 -8.17 -14.10 -18.29
C PRO A 106 -7.94 -15.22 -17.27
N ARG A 107 -8.32 -16.46 -17.61
CA ARG A 107 -7.92 -17.63 -16.82
C ARG A 107 -6.47 -17.99 -17.10
N ARG A 108 -5.79 -18.59 -16.12
CA ARG A 108 -4.36 -18.97 -16.25
C ARG A 108 -4.11 -19.92 -17.42
N GLY A 109 -4.96 -20.93 -17.64
CA GLY A 109 -4.88 -21.82 -18.81
C GLY A 109 -5.00 -21.06 -20.12
N GLU A 110 -6.00 -20.19 -20.27
CA GLU A 110 -6.21 -19.34 -21.46
C GLU A 110 -4.99 -18.44 -21.74
N VAL A 111 -4.39 -17.87 -20.70
CA VAL A 111 -3.16 -17.06 -20.84
C VAL A 111 -2.01 -17.91 -21.36
N VAL A 112 -1.80 -19.10 -20.80
CA VAL A 112 -0.71 -20.00 -21.24
C VAL A 112 -0.91 -20.46 -22.68
N GLU A 113 -2.13 -20.82 -23.06
CA GLU A 113 -2.48 -21.17 -24.44
C GLU A 113 -2.25 -20.01 -25.40
N HIS A 114 -2.67 -18.79 -25.03
CA HIS A 114 -2.45 -17.58 -25.82
C HIS A 114 -0.96 -17.28 -26.01
N LEU A 115 -0.15 -17.36 -24.94
CA LEU A 115 1.29 -17.17 -25.03
C LEU A 115 1.96 -18.23 -25.90
N SER A 116 1.53 -19.48 -25.80
CA SER A 116 2.04 -20.58 -26.63
C SER A 116 1.71 -20.36 -28.11
N GLY A 117 0.44 -20.07 -28.42
CA GLY A 117 -0.04 -19.83 -29.78
C GLY A 117 0.57 -18.59 -30.44
N ALA A 118 0.88 -17.56 -29.66
CA ALA A 118 1.55 -16.34 -30.13
C ALA A 118 3.09 -16.46 -30.16
N GLY A 119 3.67 -17.60 -29.77
CA GLY A 119 5.12 -17.79 -29.72
C GLY A 119 5.81 -16.95 -28.65
N LEU A 120 5.09 -16.54 -27.60
CA LEU A 120 5.55 -15.64 -26.53
C LEU A 120 6.24 -16.38 -25.36
N LEU A 121 6.43 -17.70 -25.46
CA LEU A 121 7.15 -18.51 -24.48
C LEU A 121 8.69 -18.44 -24.70
N PRO A 122 9.52 -18.63 -23.64
CA PRO A 122 9.14 -18.90 -22.26
C PRO A 122 8.58 -17.65 -21.55
N ALA A 123 7.72 -17.85 -20.57
CA ALA A 123 7.06 -16.78 -19.82
C ALA A 123 7.18 -16.94 -18.30
N ILE A 124 7.35 -15.82 -17.61
CA ILE A 124 7.24 -15.72 -16.15
C ILE A 124 5.91 -15.05 -15.82
N VAL A 125 5.06 -15.72 -15.05
CA VAL A 125 3.77 -15.21 -14.59
C VAL A 125 3.89 -14.84 -13.11
N PHE A 126 3.87 -13.55 -12.80
CA PHE A 126 3.96 -13.05 -11.44
C PHE A 126 2.63 -13.16 -10.70
N VAL A 127 2.66 -13.92 -9.60
CA VAL A 127 1.54 -14.13 -8.67
C VAL A 127 2.03 -13.79 -7.26
N PHE A 128 1.41 -12.82 -6.59
CA PHE A 128 1.88 -12.31 -5.29
C PHE A 128 1.50 -13.18 -4.08
N SER A 129 1.39 -14.50 -4.28
CA SER A 129 1.13 -15.49 -3.22
C SER A 129 1.90 -16.77 -3.51
N ARG A 130 2.60 -17.31 -2.52
CA ARG A 130 3.37 -18.57 -2.62
C ARG A 130 2.44 -19.73 -2.96
N LYS A 131 1.41 -19.93 -2.13
CA LYS A 131 0.32 -20.89 -2.37
C LYS A 131 -0.35 -20.66 -3.72
N GLY A 132 -0.53 -19.39 -4.11
CA GLY A 132 -1.09 -19.02 -5.40
C GLY A 132 -0.23 -19.48 -6.59
N CYS A 133 1.10 -19.49 -6.47
CA CYS A 133 2.00 -20.01 -7.50
C CYS A 133 1.87 -21.53 -7.65
N ASP A 134 1.86 -22.27 -6.54
CA ASP A 134 1.68 -23.73 -6.55
C ASP A 134 0.31 -24.12 -7.13
N GLU A 135 -0.76 -23.46 -6.69
CA GLU A 135 -2.11 -23.65 -7.21
C GLU A 135 -2.21 -23.30 -8.69
N ALA A 136 -1.53 -22.25 -9.15
CA ALA A 136 -1.49 -21.89 -10.56
C ALA A 136 -0.87 -22.99 -11.41
N ALA A 137 0.31 -23.48 -11.02
CA ALA A 137 0.99 -24.57 -11.72
C ALA A 137 0.16 -25.86 -11.71
N ARG A 138 -0.43 -26.22 -10.56
CA ARG A 138 -1.33 -27.38 -10.43
C ARG A 138 -2.55 -27.27 -11.33
N THR A 139 -3.21 -26.11 -11.34
CA THR A 139 -4.44 -25.89 -12.11
C THR A 139 -4.17 -26.01 -13.61
N VAL A 140 -3.15 -25.32 -14.12
CA VAL A 140 -2.83 -25.30 -15.55
C VAL A 140 -2.47 -26.70 -16.07
N VAL A 141 -1.69 -27.47 -15.31
CA VAL A 141 -1.35 -28.86 -15.68
C VAL A 141 -2.56 -29.78 -15.53
N GLY A 142 -3.38 -29.59 -14.48
CA GLY A 142 -4.62 -30.33 -14.27
C GLY A 142 -5.68 -30.11 -15.36
N GLU A 143 -5.66 -28.95 -16.01
CA GLU A 143 -6.48 -28.63 -17.20
C GLU A 143 -5.96 -29.29 -18.49
N GLY A 144 -4.84 -30.01 -18.44
CA GLY A 144 -4.29 -30.79 -19.56
C GLY A 144 -3.13 -30.14 -20.30
N THR A 145 -2.58 -29.02 -19.80
CA THR A 145 -1.46 -28.33 -20.44
C THR A 145 -0.20 -29.19 -20.45
N SER A 146 0.40 -29.37 -21.63
CA SER A 146 1.72 -30.00 -21.79
C SER A 146 2.53 -29.23 -22.84
N LEU A 147 3.64 -28.64 -22.40
CA LEU A 147 4.49 -27.76 -23.22
C LEU A 147 5.82 -28.40 -23.62
N THR A 148 5.95 -29.71 -23.40
CA THR A 148 7.21 -30.46 -23.53
C THR A 148 7.05 -31.69 -24.42
N THR A 149 8.09 -31.94 -25.21
CA THR A 149 8.28 -33.17 -25.96
C THR A 149 8.65 -34.33 -25.03
N ALA A 150 8.57 -35.56 -25.56
CA ALA A 150 9.00 -36.74 -24.82
C ALA A 150 10.51 -36.73 -24.49
N ALA A 151 11.35 -36.07 -25.31
CA ALA A 151 12.77 -35.92 -25.05
C ALA A 151 13.04 -34.91 -23.94
N GLU A 152 12.40 -33.74 -23.99
CA GLU A 152 12.49 -32.72 -22.93
C GLU A 152 12.00 -33.30 -21.59
N ARG A 153 10.92 -34.08 -21.58
CA ARG A 153 10.43 -34.78 -20.38
C ARG A 153 11.47 -35.70 -19.75
N ARG A 154 12.23 -36.45 -20.55
CA ARG A 154 13.31 -37.30 -20.03
C ARG A 154 14.44 -36.47 -19.44
N ARG A 155 14.83 -35.38 -20.12
CA ARG A 155 15.89 -34.49 -19.63
C ARG A 155 15.50 -33.80 -18.32
N ILE A 156 14.27 -33.29 -18.23
CA ILE A 156 13.72 -32.69 -17.02
C ILE A 156 13.78 -33.67 -15.84
N ARG A 157 13.39 -34.91 -16.09
CA ARG A 157 13.42 -35.97 -15.08
C ARG A 157 14.84 -36.25 -14.57
N GLU A 158 15.81 -36.33 -15.46
CA GLU A 158 17.23 -36.52 -15.07
C GLU A 158 17.72 -35.39 -14.18
N ILE A 159 17.39 -34.13 -14.52
CA ILE A 159 17.76 -32.96 -13.72
C ILE A 159 17.06 -33.00 -12.35
N ALA A 160 15.74 -33.22 -12.35
CA ALA A 160 14.95 -33.28 -11.12
C ALA A 160 15.48 -34.37 -10.18
N ASP A 161 15.69 -35.59 -10.69
CA ASP A 161 16.15 -36.74 -9.92
C ASP A 161 17.58 -36.52 -9.36
N ALA A 162 18.45 -35.85 -10.12
CA ALA A 162 19.80 -35.51 -9.65
C ALA A 162 19.78 -34.51 -8.48
N HIS A 163 18.95 -33.46 -8.55
CA HIS A 163 18.87 -32.45 -7.50
C HIS A 163 18.27 -32.98 -6.20
N VAL A 164 17.42 -34.02 -6.25
CA VAL A 164 16.79 -34.58 -5.06
C VAL A 164 17.43 -35.88 -4.57
N ALA A 165 18.50 -36.35 -5.22
CA ALA A 165 19.12 -37.65 -4.95
C ALA A 165 19.63 -37.84 -3.50
N HIS A 166 19.91 -36.75 -2.79
CA HIS A 166 20.39 -36.75 -1.41
C HIS A 166 19.25 -36.68 -0.37
N LEU A 167 18.00 -36.49 -0.80
CA LEU A 167 16.83 -36.48 0.08
C LEU A 167 16.29 -37.89 0.27
N ASP A 168 15.79 -38.20 1.47
CA ASP A 168 15.17 -39.49 1.72
C ASP A 168 13.74 -39.58 1.15
N ALA A 169 13.23 -40.80 1.02
CA ALA A 169 11.92 -41.04 0.41
C ALA A 169 10.76 -40.48 1.25
N GLY A 170 10.91 -40.37 2.58
CA GLY A 170 9.88 -39.81 3.46
C GLY A 170 9.79 -38.30 3.30
N ASP A 171 10.94 -37.62 3.28
CA ASP A 171 11.05 -36.19 3.00
C ASP A 171 10.43 -35.85 1.64
N LEU A 172 10.70 -36.65 0.61
CA LEU A 172 10.15 -36.44 -0.74
C LEU A 172 8.63 -36.59 -0.82
N ASP A 173 8.04 -37.52 -0.06
CA ASP A 173 6.60 -37.72 -0.01
C ASP A 173 5.89 -36.51 0.60
N VAL A 174 6.40 -36.04 1.75
CA VAL A 174 5.90 -34.84 2.45
C VAL A 174 5.97 -33.59 1.57
N LEU A 175 6.98 -33.51 0.70
CA LEU A 175 7.18 -32.39 -0.22
C LEU A 175 6.33 -32.44 -1.50
N ASP A 176 5.41 -33.41 -1.67
CA ASP A 176 4.65 -33.63 -2.92
C ASP A 176 5.61 -33.75 -4.14
N HIS A 177 6.73 -34.47 -3.97
CA HIS A 177 7.73 -34.60 -5.04
C HIS A 177 7.13 -35.15 -6.34
N ALA A 178 6.24 -36.15 -6.26
CA ALA A 178 5.61 -36.73 -7.42
C ALA A 178 4.75 -35.71 -8.20
N GLY A 179 3.93 -34.93 -7.48
CA GLY A 179 3.13 -33.88 -8.09
C GLY A 179 4.00 -32.76 -8.66
N TRP A 180 5.03 -32.33 -7.92
CA TRP A 180 5.98 -31.30 -8.38
C TRP A 180 6.69 -31.73 -9.66
N ARG A 181 7.24 -32.95 -9.69
CA ARG A 181 7.92 -33.51 -10.86
C ARG A 181 6.99 -33.64 -12.06
N SER A 182 5.75 -34.08 -11.86
CA SER A 182 4.76 -34.17 -12.95
C SER A 182 4.49 -32.80 -13.59
N ARG A 183 4.43 -31.73 -12.79
CA ARG A 183 4.24 -30.36 -13.30
C ARG A 183 5.48 -29.90 -14.08
N LEU A 184 6.65 -30.10 -13.49
CA LEU A 184 7.93 -29.75 -14.11
C LEU A 184 8.10 -30.45 -15.46
N GLU A 185 7.81 -31.76 -15.53
CA GLU A 185 7.83 -32.54 -16.77
C GLU A 185 6.84 -32.00 -17.82
N ALA A 186 5.74 -31.37 -17.44
CA ALA A 186 4.82 -30.70 -18.37
C ALA A 186 5.35 -29.35 -18.90
N GLY A 187 6.51 -28.88 -18.42
CA GLY A 187 7.12 -27.60 -18.77
C GLY A 187 6.55 -26.41 -17.99
N VAL A 188 5.87 -26.68 -16.87
CA VAL A 188 5.22 -25.68 -16.02
C VAL A 188 5.75 -25.83 -14.58
N ALA A 189 6.22 -24.74 -13.98
CA ALA A 189 6.74 -24.76 -12.62
C ALA A 189 6.20 -23.61 -11.78
N ALA A 190 6.21 -23.79 -10.45
CA ALA A 190 6.16 -22.69 -9.50
C ALA A 190 7.58 -22.30 -9.09
N HIS A 191 7.79 -21.04 -8.69
CA HIS A 191 9.05 -20.56 -8.11
C HIS A 191 8.80 -19.49 -7.03
N HIS A 192 9.09 -19.84 -5.78
CA HIS A 192 8.99 -18.90 -4.66
C HIS A 192 9.89 -19.28 -3.48
N ALA A 193 10.00 -18.38 -2.51
CA ALA A 193 10.85 -18.57 -1.33
C ALA A 193 10.44 -19.75 -0.43
N GLY A 194 9.15 -20.13 -0.43
CA GLY A 194 8.65 -21.30 0.34
C GLY A 194 8.97 -22.68 -0.26
N MET A 195 9.59 -22.73 -1.45
CA MET A 195 10.06 -24.01 -2.00
C MET A 195 11.37 -24.41 -1.35
N VAL A 196 11.58 -25.72 -1.16
CA VAL A 196 12.87 -26.23 -0.70
C VAL A 196 13.97 -25.96 -1.74
N PRO A 197 15.21 -25.67 -1.32
CA PRO A 197 16.29 -25.29 -2.25
C PRO A 197 16.53 -26.29 -3.40
N PRO A 198 16.54 -27.62 -3.18
CA PRO A 198 16.68 -28.59 -4.28
C PRO A 198 15.63 -28.45 -5.38
N PHE A 199 14.37 -28.17 -5.03
CA PHE A 199 13.30 -27.98 -6.01
C PHE A 199 13.47 -26.67 -6.77
N LYS A 200 13.88 -25.60 -6.09
CA LYS A 200 14.14 -24.31 -6.73
C LYS A 200 15.28 -24.41 -7.74
N GLU A 201 16.39 -25.00 -7.33
CA GLU A 201 17.58 -25.19 -8.17
C GLU A 201 17.26 -26.06 -9.40
N ALA A 202 16.47 -27.12 -9.24
CA ALA A 202 16.02 -27.93 -10.36
C ALA A 202 15.14 -27.14 -11.36
N VAL A 203 14.23 -26.29 -10.86
CA VAL A 203 13.42 -25.40 -11.71
C VAL A 203 14.31 -24.40 -12.45
N GLU A 204 15.29 -23.80 -11.75
CA GLU A 204 16.24 -22.85 -12.32
C GLU A 204 17.09 -23.49 -13.41
N ALA A 205 17.64 -24.68 -13.16
CA ALA A 205 18.40 -25.45 -14.15
C ALA A 205 17.54 -25.79 -15.38
N CYS A 206 16.32 -26.28 -15.17
CA CYS A 206 15.41 -26.59 -16.27
C CYS A 206 14.98 -25.35 -17.06
N PHE A 207 14.86 -24.18 -16.42
CA PHE A 207 14.53 -22.93 -17.10
C PHE A 207 15.70 -22.41 -17.94
N VAL A 208 16.93 -22.48 -17.42
CA VAL A 208 18.16 -22.10 -18.14
C VAL A 208 18.39 -23.00 -19.37
N GLU A 209 18.14 -24.31 -19.26
CA GLU A 209 18.16 -25.23 -20.41
C GLU A 209 16.97 -25.03 -21.39
N GLY A 210 16.05 -24.12 -21.08
CA GLY A 210 14.88 -23.84 -21.90
C GLY A 210 13.82 -24.94 -21.89
N LEU A 211 13.87 -25.86 -20.92
CA LEU A 211 12.94 -27.00 -20.79
C LEU A 211 11.61 -26.58 -20.14
N VAL A 212 11.68 -25.70 -19.13
CA VAL A 212 10.49 -25.09 -18.52
C VAL A 212 10.06 -23.88 -19.34
N LYS A 213 8.80 -23.87 -19.77
CA LYS A 213 8.26 -22.84 -20.66
C LYS A 213 7.43 -21.80 -19.91
N VAL A 214 6.83 -22.18 -18.78
CA VAL A 214 6.04 -21.27 -17.93
C VAL A 214 6.46 -21.43 -16.48
N VAL A 215 6.78 -20.31 -15.83
CA VAL A 215 7.06 -20.26 -14.38
C VAL A 215 6.07 -19.33 -13.70
N PHE A 216 5.32 -19.82 -12.73
CA PHE A 216 4.51 -19.00 -11.82
C PHE A 216 5.38 -18.59 -10.64
N ALA A 217 5.64 -17.30 -10.47
CA ALA A 217 6.61 -16.83 -9.51
C ALA A 217 6.13 -15.67 -8.64
N THR A 218 6.68 -15.59 -7.43
CA THR A 218 6.54 -14.40 -6.57
C THR A 218 7.55 -13.31 -6.98
N GLU A 219 7.34 -12.07 -6.51
CA GLU A 219 8.21 -10.90 -6.76
C GLU A 219 9.70 -11.18 -6.49
N THR A 220 10.03 -12.04 -5.51
CA THR A 220 11.42 -12.40 -5.15
C THR A 220 12.25 -12.95 -6.30
N LEU A 221 11.62 -13.54 -7.33
CA LEU A 221 12.32 -14.01 -8.52
C LEU A 221 13.02 -12.87 -9.25
N ALA A 222 12.41 -11.69 -9.25
CA ALA A 222 12.92 -10.51 -9.94
C ALA A 222 14.21 -9.95 -9.31
N LEU A 223 14.57 -10.38 -8.10
CA LEU A 223 15.64 -9.77 -7.30
C LEU A 223 16.95 -10.58 -7.23
N GLY A 224 17.03 -11.83 -7.73
CA GLY A 224 18.13 -12.71 -7.30
C GLY A 224 18.72 -13.73 -8.28
N ILE A 225 18.14 -13.99 -9.47
CA ILE A 225 18.63 -15.08 -10.34
C ILE A 225 18.63 -14.64 -11.80
N ASN A 226 19.60 -15.10 -12.61
CA ASN A 226 19.66 -14.85 -14.05
C ASN A 226 18.69 -15.75 -14.85
N MET A 227 17.38 -15.49 -14.74
CA MET A 227 16.34 -16.16 -15.52
C MET A 227 15.54 -15.16 -16.38
N PRO A 228 16.06 -14.74 -17.54
CA PRO A 228 15.30 -13.91 -18.48
C PRO A 228 14.31 -14.76 -19.27
N ALA A 229 13.09 -14.25 -19.44
CA ALA A 229 12.02 -14.88 -20.21
C ALA A 229 11.73 -14.06 -21.47
N ARG A 230 11.08 -14.65 -22.48
CA ARG A 230 10.61 -13.86 -23.63
C ARG A 230 9.50 -12.91 -23.20
N SER A 231 8.61 -13.39 -22.33
CA SER A 231 7.48 -12.63 -21.82
C SER A 231 7.39 -12.65 -20.31
N VAL A 232 6.85 -11.58 -19.75
CA VAL A 232 6.43 -11.48 -18.35
C VAL A 232 4.95 -11.19 -18.32
N VAL A 233 4.22 -11.86 -17.45
CA VAL A 233 2.80 -11.60 -17.17
C VAL A 233 2.67 -11.15 -15.72
N ILE A 234 1.89 -10.09 -15.47
CA ILE A 234 1.57 -9.59 -14.14
C ILE A 234 0.06 -9.79 -13.93
N GLU A 235 -0.30 -10.71 -13.01
CA GLU A 235 -1.71 -11.10 -12.77
C GLU A 235 -2.51 -10.00 -12.06
N GLN A 236 -1.86 -9.27 -11.15
CA GLN A 236 -2.46 -8.20 -10.36
C GLN A 236 -1.48 -7.04 -10.22
N LEU A 237 -1.95 -5.81 -10.05
CA LEU A 237 -1.10 -4.64 -9.78
C LEU A 237 -1.14 -4.19 -8.32
N SER A 238 -1.67 -5.03 -7.44
CA SER A 238 -1.66 -4.80 -6.00
C SER A 238 -1.24 -6.05 -5.25
N LYS A 239 -0.59 -5.87 -4.11
CA LYS A 239 -0.14 -6.96 -3.23
C LYS A 239 -0.65 -6.75 -1.82
N PHE A 240 -0.87 -7.84 -1.10
CA PHE A 240 -1.24 -7.79 0.31
C PHE A 240 0.03 -7.74 1.16
N THR A 241 0.17 -6.72 2.01
CA THR A 241 1.33 -6.50 2.87
C THR A 241 1.25 -7.26 4.20
N GLY A 242 0.17 -8.00 4.45
CA GLY A 242 -0.16 -8.59 5.75
C GLY A 242 -1.28 -7.85 6.47
N GLU A 243 -1.40 -6.54 6.23
CA GLU A 243 -2.42 -5.68 6.84
C GLU A 243 -3.37 -5.07 5.82
N HIS A 244 -2.82 -4.56 4.70
CA HIS A 244 -3.58 -3.87 3.66
C HIS A 244 -3.10 -4.27 2.27
N HIS A 245 -3.91 -3.95 1.25
CA HIS A 245 -3.48 -4.04 -0.13
C HIS A 245 -2.75 -2.74 -0.52
N GLU A 246 -1.57 -2.87 -1.09
CA GLU A 246 -0.76 -1.78 -1.62
C GLU A 246 -0.59 -1.96 -3.13
N ASP A 247 -0.74 -0.89 -3.90
CA ASP A 247 -0.49 -0.90 -5.34
C ASP A 247 1.02 -1.00 -5.63
N LEU A 248 1.37 -1.64 -6.74
CA LEU A 248 2.76 -1.73 -7.16
C LEU A 248 3.32 -0.35 -7.49
N THR A 249 4.53 -0.09 -6.99
CA THR A 249 5.29 1.11 -7.36
C THR A 249 5.89 0.97 -8.76
N PRO A 250 6.20 2.09 -9.46
CA PRO A 250 6.93 2.05 -10.74
C PRO A 250 8.22 1.24 -10.70
N SER A 251 8.98 1.34 -9.61
CA SER A 251 10.22 0.58 -9.41
C SER A 251 9.96 -0.93 -9.38
N GLN A 252 8.93 -1.37 -8.64
CA GLN A 252 8.54 -2.79 -8.60
C GLN A 252 8.07 -3.27 -9.97
N TYR A 253 7.22 -2.49 -10.65
CA TYR A 253 6.75 -2.83 -12.01
C TYR A 253 7.92 -3.02 -12.98
N THR A 254 8.91 -2.13 -12.95
CA THR A 254 10.10 -2.18 -13.81
C THR A 254 11.00 -3.36 -13.46
N GLN A 255 11.14 -3.71 -12.18
CA GLN A 255 11.89 -4.90 -11.76
C GLN A 255 11.27 -6.19 -12.29
N LEU A 256 9.93 -6.30 -12.25
CA LEU A 256 9.20 -7.45 -12.77
C LEU A 256 9.33 -7.55 -14.30
N THR A 257 9.00 -6.46 -15.00
CA THR A 257 9.02 -6.41 -16.48
C THR A 257 10.43 -6.42 -17.07
N GLY A 258 11.44 -6.05 -16.29
CA GLY A 258 12.86 -6.17 -16.62
C GLY A 258 13.32 -7.60 -16.93
N ARG A 259 12.52 -8.61 -16.56
CA ARG A 259 12.76 -10.02 -16.90
C ARG A 259 12.29 -10.42 -18.30
N ALA A 260 11.51 -9.59 -18.98
CA ALA A 260 11.04 -9.87 -20.34
C ALA A 260 12.07 -9.46 -21.40
N GLY A 261 12.34 -10.31 -22.37
CA GLY A 261 13.33 -10.13 -23.42
C GLY A 261 14.69 -10.74 -23.04
N ARG A 262 15.10 -11.79 -23.76
CA ARG A 262 16.40 -12.44 -23.60
C ARG A 262 17.40 -11.83 -24.57
N ARG A 263 18.47 -11.24 -24.03
CA ARG A 263 19.53 -10.58 -24.82
C ARG A 263 20.13 -11.55 -25.84
N GLY A 264 20.13 -11.13 -27.11
CA GLY A 264 20.69 -11.93 -28.22
C GLY A 264 19.78 -13.06 -28.72
N LEU A 265 18.62 -13.29 -28.10
CA LEU A 265 17.65 -14.31 -28.52
C LEU A 265 16.32 -13.69 -28.96
N ASP A 266 15.81 -12.72 -28.19
CA ASP A 266 14.54 -12.05 -28.48
C ASP A 266 14.81 -10.65 -29.06
N PRO A 267 14.13 -10.26 -30.15
CA PRO A 267 14.23 -8.91 -30.69
C PRO A 267 13.52 -7.88 -29.77
N VAL A 268 12.46 -8.33 -29.09
CA VAL A 268 11.60 -7.52 -28.23
C VAL A 268 11.16 -8.40 -27.05
N GLY A 269 11.13 -7.82 -25.86
CA GLY A 269 10.53 -8.39 -24.66
C GLY A 269 9.07 -7.96 -24.51
N HIS A 270 8.22 -8.86 -24.03
CA HIS A 270 6.79 -8.60 -23.88
C HIS A 270 6.38 -8.57 -22.40
N ALA A 271 5.81 -7.47 -21.93
CA ALA A 271 5.22 -7.36 -20.60
C ALA A 271 3.70 -7.32 -20.74
N LEU A 272 2.98 -8.29 -20.17
CA LEU A 272 1.52 -8.37 -20.24
C LEU A 272 0.92 -8.11 -18.86
N VAL A 273 0.01 -7.17 -18.74
CA VAL A 273 -0.79 -6.94 -17.53
C VAL A 273 -2.18 -7.48 -17.76
N LEU A 274 -2.66 -8.33 -16.85
CA LEU A 274 -4.01 -8.90 -16.94
C LEU A 274 -5.07 -7.89 -16.48
N TRP A 275 -6.22 -7.92 -17.13
CA TRP A 275 -7.36 -7.11 -16.75
C TRP A 275 -7.85 -7.45 -15.33
N SER A 276 -8.22 -6.41 -14.59
CA SER A 276 -8.76 -6.51 -13.24
C SER A 276 -9.87 -5.48 -13.03
N PRO A 277 -10.93 -5.80 -12.27
CA PRO A 277 -12.03 -4.88 -12.01
C PRO A 277 -11.65 -3.73 -11.05
N TRP A 278 -10.42 -3.74 -10.51
CA TRP A 278 -9.98 -2.80 -9.48
C TRP A 278 -9.00 -1.74 -9.99
N GLN A 279 -8.48 -1.89 -11.21
CA GLN A 279 -7.56 -0.94 -11.83
C GLN A 279 -8.15 -0.39 -13.13
N THR A 280 -7.89 0.88 -13.41
CA THR A 280 -8.17 1.49 -14.72
C THR A 280 -6.99 1.28 -15.65
N PHE A 281 -7.24 1.31 -16.95
CA PHE A 281 -6.21 1.23 -17.97
C PHE A 281 -5.20 2.38 -17.84
N ASP A 282 -5.68 3.59 -17.53
CA ASP A 282 -4.81 4.76 -17.33
C ASP A 282 -3.83 4.56 -16.16
N SER A 283 -4.22 3.86 -15.09
CA SER A 283 -3.27 3.57 -14.00
C SER A 283 -2.21 2.57 -14.43
N VAL A 284 -2.57 1.57 -15.24
CA VAL A 284 -1.60 0.63 -15.85
C VAL A 284 -0.65 1.35 -16.79
N ALA A 285 -1.17 2.22 -17.64
CA ALA A 285 -0.36 3.01 -18.58
C ALA A 285 0.57 3.98 -17.87
N ALA A 286 0.12 4.61 -16.77
CA ALA A 286 0.97 5.46 -15.95
C ALA A 286 2.14 4.69 -15.32
N LEU A 287 1.92 3.46 -14.85
CA LEU A 287 3.00 2.59 -14.35
C LEU A 287 3.99 2.24 -15.46
N ALA A 288 3.49 1.83 -16.63
CA ALA A 288 4.32 1.46 -17.78
C ALA A 288 5.12 2.63 -18.37
N ALA A 289 4.60 3.85 -18.29
CA ALA A 289 5.26 5.06 -18.80
C ALA A 289 6.19 5.75 -17.78
N SER A 290 6.12 5.36 -16.50
CA SER A 290 6.86 6.04 -15.43
C SER A 290 8.37 5.86 -15.59
N ARG A 291 9.10 6.95 -15.32
CA ARG A 291 10.57 6.99 -15.28
C ARG A 291 11.11 7.44 -13.91
N GLU A 292 10.24 7.62 -12.93
CA GLU A 292 10.59 8.10 -11.59
C GLU A 292 10.89 6.92 -10.67
N PHE A 293 12.18 6.70 -10.41
CA PHE A 293 12.72 5.57 -9.63
C PHE A 293 13.65 6.10 -8.52
N VAL A 294 13.09 6.84 -7.58
CA VAL A 294 13.89 7.49 -6.52
C VAL A 294 14.24 6.47 -5.44
N LEU A 295 15.53 6.21 -5.26
CA LEU A 295 16.05 5.44 -4.13
C LEU A 295 15.95 6.28 -2.85
N ARG A 296 15.27 5.77 -1.83
CA ARG A 296 15.18 6.39 -0.51
C ARG A 296 15.95 5.57 0.51
N SER A 297 16.68 6.25 1.39
CA SER A 297 17.33 5.60 2.52
C SER A 297 16.28 4.94 3.43
N SER A 298 16.57 3.71 3.86
CA SER A 298 15.85 3.01 4.93
C SER A 298 16.68 2.94 6.22
N PHE A 299 17.76 3.73 6.31
CA PHE A 299 18.69 3.69 7.43
C PHE A 299 18.05 4.18 8.73
N ARG A 300 18.22 3.39 9.78
CA ARG A 300 17.83 3.72 11.15
C ARG A 300 18.90 3.18 12.10
N PRO A 301 19.26 3.91 13.16
CA PRO A 301 20.17 3.38 14.19
C PRO A 301 19.53 2.20 14.91
N THR A 302 20.24 1.08 15.01
CA THR A 302 19.85 -0.11 15.79
C THR A 302 20.67 -0.21 17.08
N TYR A 303 20.24 -1.03 18.05
CA TYR A 303 20.98 -1.20 19.32
C TYR A 303 22.39 -1.77 19.09
N ASN A 304 22.52 -2.82 18.26
CA ASN A 304 23.81 -3.40 17.90
C ASN A 304 24.73 -2.36 17.23
N MET A 305 24.19 -1.54 16.32
CA MET A 305 24.98 -0.50 15.64
C MET A 305 25.48 0.54 16.64
N VAL A 306 24.60 1.08 17.49
CA VAL A 306 25.00 2.07 18.51
C VAL A 306 26.04 1.47 19.46
N ALA A 307 25.87 0.22 19.88
CA ALA A 307 26.87 -0.47 20.69
C ALA A 307 28.21 -0.60 19.95
N ASN A 308 28.22 -1.02 18.68
CA ASN A 308 29.44 -1.11 17.87
C ASN A 308 30.13 0.23 17.67
N LEU A 309 29.37 1.31 17.47
CA LEU A 309 29.91 2.67 17.34
C LEU A 309 30.59 3.12 18.63
N LEU A 310 29.88 3.04 19.77
CA LEU A 310 30.42 3.38 21.10
C LEU A 310 31.58 2.47 21.54
N GLY A 311 31.66 1.25 20.99
CA GLY A 311 32.75 0.32 21.25
C GLY A 311 34.04 0.63 20.48
N ARG A 312 33.96 1.41 19.40
CA ARG A 312 35.10 1.70 18.48
C ARG A 312 35.50 3.16 18.46
N TYR A 313 34.55 4.07 18.66
CA TYR A 313 34.72 5.51 18.54
C TYR A 313 34.23 6.21 19.81
N ASP A 314 34.73 7.41 20.04
CA ASP A 314 34.10 8.30 21.02
C ASP A 314 32.70 8.72 20.54
N ARG A 315 31.92 9.27 21.47
CA ARG A 315 30.53 9.64 21.21
C ARG A 315 30.39 10.68 20.10
N GLU A 316 31.28 11.67 20.06
CA GLU A 316 31.25 12.75 19.08
C GLU A 316 31.47 12.20 17.66
N THR A 317 32.51 11.38 17.49
CA THR A 317 32.81 10.70 16.22
C THR A 317 31.70 9.75 15.81
N ALA A 318 31.10 9.01 16.74
CA ALA A 318 29.97 8.11 16.45
C ALA A 318 28.76 8.87 15.87
N VAL A 319 28.41 10.02 16.46
CA VAL A 319 27.33 10.89 15.96
C VAL A 319 27.69 11.51 14.61
N GLU A 320 28.94 11.95 14.42
CA GLU A 320 29.41 12.48 13.14
C GLU A 320 29.27 11.44 12.02
N LEU A 321 29.67 10.19 12.28
CA LEU A 321 29.57 9.11 11.30
C LEU A 321 28.12 8.82 10.91
N LEU A 322 27.17 8.86 11.87
CA LEU A 322 25.74 8.76 11.55
C LEU A 322 25.24 9.94 10.72
N GLY A 323 25.81 11.13 10.93
CA GLY A 323 25.58 12.32 10.13
C GLY A 323 26.03 12.18 8.67
N ARG A 324 26.92 11.23 8.36
CA ARG A 324 27.36 10.92 6.99
C ARG A 324 26.48 9.89 6.28
N SER A 325 25.38 9.42 6.89
CA SER A 325 24.45 8.47 6.29
C SER A 325 23.68 9.06 5.09
N PHE A 326 23.17 8.21 4.20
CA PHE A 326 22.39 8.65 3.04
C PHE A 326 21.05 9.24 3.51
N ALA A 327 20.48 8.69 4.59
CA ALA A 327 19.31 9.27 5.26
C ALA A 327 19.52 10.74 5.64
N GLN A 328 20.67 11.07 6.24
CA GLN A 328 20.98 12.45 6.62
C GLN A 328 21.22 13.32 5.38
N TYR A 329 21.94 12.82 4.37
CA TYR A 329 22.17 13.54 3.12
C TYR A 329 20.86 13.92 2.40
N GLN A 330 19.92 12.98 2.30
CA GLN A 330 18.59 13.25 1.71
C GLN A 330 17.78 14.23 2.56
N ALA A 331 17.84 14.09 3.90
CA ALA A 331 17.19 15.03 4.81
C ALA A 331 17.73 16.46 4.66
N ASP A 332 19.05 16.63 4.55
CA ASP A 332 19.68 17.94 4.39
C ASP A 332 19.32 18.57 3.03
N ALA A 333 19.31 17.78 1.97
CA ALA A 333 18.85 18.21 0.65
C ALA A 333 17.36 18.62 0.65
N ASP A 334 16.50 17.86 1.35
CA ASP A 334 15.09 18.20 1.52
C ASP A 334 14.89 19.48 2.33
N VAL A 335 15.64 19.68 3.42
CA VAL A 335 15.63 20.93 4.19
C VAL A 335 16.03 22.08 3.28
N GLY A 336 17.09 21.95 2.48
CA GLY A 336 17.48 22.97 1.50
C GLY A 336 16.35 23.31 0.50
N ARG A 337 15.67 22.29 -0.03
CA ARG A 337 14.49 22.46 -0.91
C ARG A 337 13.34 23.16 -0.19
N LEU A 338 13.07 22.80 1.07
CA LEU A 338 12.02 23.41 1.89
C LEU A 338 12.34 24.88 2.18
N VAL A 339 13.59 25.21 2.54
CA VAL A 339 14.06 26.59 2.76
C VAL A 339 13.89 27.42 1.50
N HIS A 340 14.33 26.91 0.34
CA HIS A 340 14.17 27.62 -0.92
C HIS A 340 12.69 27.84 -1.29
N ARG A 341 11.85 26.80 -1.16
CA ARG A 341 10.40 26.91 -1.38
C ARG A 341 9.78 27.92 -0.42
N ARG A 342 10.18 27.90 0.86
CA ARG A 342 9.70 28.82 1.89
C ARG A 342 10.08 30.26 1.55
N ALA A 343 11.32 30.51 1.13
CA ALA A 343 11.78 31.82 0.69
C ALA A 343 10.95 32.33 -0.50
N SER A 344 10.81 31.52 -1.56
CA SER A 344 10.00 31.88 -2.73
C SER A 344 8.53 32.16 -2.39
N ARG A 345 7.93 31.38 -1.48
CA ARG A 345 6.54 31.60 -1.02
C ARG A 345 6.42 32.85 -0.15
N ALA A 346 7.43 33.14 0.67
CA ALA A 346 7.46 34.33 1.52
C ALA A 346 7.57 35.63 0.68
N GLU A 347 8.38 35.63 -0.38
CA GLU A 347 8.45 36.76 -1.32
C GLU A 347 7.09 37.03 -1.99
N ARG A 348 6.43 35.97 -2.48
CA ARG A 348 5.08 36.09 -3.05
C ARG A 348 4.04 36.53 -2.02
N LEU A 349 4.18 36.08 -0.77
CA LEU A 349 3.30 36.50 0.31
C LEU A 349 3.44 38.00 0.55
N ALA A 350 4.67 38.53 0.63
CA ALA A 350 4.92 39.95 0.81
C ALA A 350 4.32 40.79 -0.34
N ALA A 351 4.46 40.33 -1.59
CA ALA A 351 3.83 40.98 -2.74
C ALA A 351 2.30 41.00 -2.64
N ALA A 352 1.69 39.85 -2.30
CA ALA A 352 0.24 39.76 -2.11
C ALA A 352 -0.26 40.56 -0.90
N GLU A 353 0.54 40.74 0.16
CA GLU A 353 0.22 41.61 1.30
C GLU A 353 0.18 43.08 0.90
N ALA A 354 1.14 43.52 0.08
CA ALA A 354 1.15 44.88 -0.46
C ALA A 354 -0.06 45.13 -1.38
N GLU A 355 -0.35 44.21 -2.30
CA GLU A 355 -1.46 44.33 -3.25
C GLU A 355 -2.83 44.17 -2.58
N ALA A 356 -2.93 43.47 -1.45
CA ALA A 356 -4.17 43.36 -0.68
C ALA A 356 -4.50 44.62 0.13
N THR A 357 -3.60 45.60 0.19
CA THR A 357 -3.81 46.86 0.93
C THR A 357 -4.49 47.87 0.02
N CYS A 358 -5.55 48.51 0.51
CA CYS A 358 -6.25 49.57 -0.22
C CYS A 358 -6.13 50.89 0.55
N GLU A 359 -5.85 51.99 -0.16
CA GLU A 359 -5.78 53.33 0.43
C GLU A 359 -7.12 53.84 0.96
N LEU A 360 -8.23 53.30 0.44
CA LEU A 360 -9.59 53.70 0.80
C LEU A 360 -10.14 52.96 2.03
N GLY A 361 -9.47 51.92 2.54
CA GLY A 361 -9.93 51.23 3.76
C GLY A 361 -9.51 49.77 3.85
N ASP A 362 -9.96 49.10 4.91
CA ASP A 362 -9.59 47.72 5.19
C ASP A 362 -10.34 46.72 4.30
N VAL A 363 -9.59 46.02 3.45
CA VAL A 363 -10.11 45.00 2.54
C VAL A 363 -10.62 43.77 3.29
N ASP A 364 -10.04 43.42 4.43
CA ASP A 364 -10.47 42.28 5.24
C ASP A 364 -11.80 42.57 5.95
N GLU A 365 -12.00 43.79 6.43
CA GLU A 365 -13.29 44.24 6.98
C GLU A 365 -14.41 44.09 5.94
N TYR A 366 -14.15 44.48 4.68
CA TYR A 366 -15.10 44.28 3.58
C TYR A 366 -15.36 42.81 3.25
N ARG A 367 -14.32 41.97 3.28
CA ARG A 367 -14.46 40.51 3.07
C ARG A 367 -15.32 39.88 4.16
N ASP A 368 -15.12 40.27 5.41
CA ASP A 368 -15.87 39.75 6.56
C ASP A 368 -17.33 40.24 6.57
N ALA A 369 -17.57 41.51 6.26
CA ALA A 369 -18.91 42.05 6.08
C ALA A 369 -19.66 41.28 4.96
N ARG A 370 -18.99 41.03 3.82
CA ARG A 370 -19.57 40.29 2.69
C ARG A 370 -19.84 38.82 3.02
N ARG A 371 -18.96 38.19 3.80
CA ARG A 371 -19.15 36.81 4.28
C ARG A 371 -20.35 36.73 5.22
N THR A 372 -20.46 37.68 6.15
CA THR A 372 -21.57 37.77 7.12
C THR A 372 -22.90 38.01 6.44
N GLN A 373 -22.96 38.94 5.47
CA GLN A 373 -24.16 39.19 4.66
C GLN A 373 -24.59 37.94 3.88
N ARG A 374 -23.65 37.22 3.25
CA ARG A 374 -23.94 35.96 2.54
C ARG A 374 -24.42 34.86 3.48
N GLN A 375 -23.85 34.76 4.67
CA GLN A 375 -24.24 33.77 5.67
C GLN A 375 -25.65 34.06 6.20
N ALA A 376 -25.94 35.32 6.55
CA ALA A 376 -27.27 35.76 6.97
C ALA A 376 -28.34 35.50 5.89
N ALA A 377 -28.03 35.78 4.62
CA ALA A 377 -28.93 35.49 3.50
C ALA A 377 -29.19 33.98 3.32
N ARG A 378 -28.16 33.13 3.54
CA ARG A 378 -28.31 31.66 3.52
C ARG A 378 -29.14 31.16 4.68
N ASP A 379 -28.91 31.67 5.89
CA ASP A 379 -29.64 31.27 7.09
C ASP A 379 -31.11 31.72 7.03
N ALA A 380 -31.40 32.91 6.49
CA ALA A 380 -32.75 33.37 6.21
C ALA A 380 -33.48 32.46 5.20
N ARG A 381 -32.82 32.08 4.10
CA ARG A 381 -33.36 31.12 3.12
C ARG A 381 -33.63 29.75 3.74
N ARG A 382 -32.74 29.28 4.63
CA ARG A 382 -32.90 27.98 5.31
C ARG A 382 -34.04 28.01 6.33
N ALA A 383 -34.20 29.10 7.06
CA ALA A 383 -35.30 29.30 8.01
C ALA A 383 -36.66 29.33 7.30
N GLY A 384 -36.77 30.06 6.18
CA GLY A 384 -38.00 30.12 5.39
C GLY A 384 -38.39 28.79 4.73
N ARG A 385 -37.40 27.96 4.33
CA ARG A 385 -37.65 26.68 3.65
C ARG A 385 -38.41 25.66 4.51
N ALA A 386 -38.18 25.64 5.83
CA ALA A 386 -38.91 24.75 6.74
C ALA A 386 -40.40 25.12 6.85
N ASP A 387 -40.74 26.40 6.76
CA ASP A 387 -42.13 26.88 6.77
C ASP A 387 -42.84 26.60 5.44
N ILE A 388 -42.13 26.80 4.32
CA ILE A 388 -42.61 26.49 2.96
C ILE A 388 -42.85 24.99 2.81
N GLU A 389 -41.93 24.15 3.28
CA GLU A 389 -42.07 22.69 3.21
C GLU A 389 -43.25 22.18 4.05
N ARG A 390 -43.43 22.72 5.27
CA ARG A 390 -44.59 22.38 6.12
C ARG A 390 -45.92 22.80 5.47
N ALA A 391 -46.00 23.99 4.90
CA ALA A 391 -47.21 24.46 4.25
C ALA A 391 -47.51 23.70 2.94
N ALA A 392 -46.49 23.45 2.11
CA ALA A 392 -46.61 22.66 0.89
C ALA A 392 -47.08 21.22 1.18
N ALA A 393 -46.57 20.62 2.27
CA ALA A 393 -46.97 19.29 2.73
C ALA A 393 -48.43 19.22 3.20
N ALA A 394 -48.96 20.32 3.75
CA ALA A 394 -50.31 20.37 4.31
C ALA A 394 -51.41 20.57 3.24
N LEU A 395 -51.04 20.90 2.00
CA LEU A 395 -52.00 21.09 0.91
C LEU A 395 -52.73 19.79 0.54
N THR A 396 -54.01 19.91 0.21
CA THR A 396 -54.84 18.76 -0.17
C THR A 396 -55.36 18.86 -1.61
N PRO A 397 -55.56 17.73 -2.33
CA PRO A 397 -56.17 17.74 -3.67
C PRO A 397 -57.55 18.42 -3.65
N GLY A 398 -57.73 19.41 -4.52
CA GLY A 398 -58.92 20.24 -4.59
C GLY A 398 -58.69 21.66 -4.08
N GLU A 399 -57.65 21.91 -3.29
CA GLU A 399 -57.32 23.27 -2.86
C GLU A 399 -56.79 24.12 -4.02
N VAL A 400 -57.09 25.42 -3.99
CA VAL A 400 -56.59 26.40 -4.95
C VAL A 400 -55.53 27.22 -4.25
N ILE A 401 -54.32 27.24 -4.81
CA ILE A 401 -53.20 28.07 -4.34
C ILE A 401 -52.91 29.18 -5.35
N ARG A 402 -52.29 30.27 -4.88
CA ARG A 402 -51.76 31.33 -5.73
C ARG A 402 -50.28 31.06 -6.00
N TRP A 403 -49.88 31.17 -7.26
CA TRP A 403 -48.49 30.98 -7.67
C TRP A 403 -48.13 32.02 -8.73
N GLY A 404 -47.18 32.91 -8.42
CA GLY A 404 -46.91 34.12 -9.20
C GLY A 404 -48.16 35.01 -9.34
N ARG A 405 -48.52 35.36 -10.57
CA ARG A 405 -49.76 36.11 -10.90
C ARG A 405 -50.98 35.22 -11.20
N GLY A 406 -50.81 33.90 -11.14
CA GLY A 406 -51.81 32.91 -11.53
C GLY A 406 -52.43 32.14 -10.34
N ARG A 407 -53.46 31.35 -10.65
CA ARG A 407 -54.15 30.47 -9.71
C ARG A 407 -54.00 29.03 -10.15
N LEU A 408 -53.70 28.13 -9.22
CA LEU A 408 -53.49 26.72 -9.51
C LEU A 408 -54.39 25.87 -8.62
N ALA A 409 -55.14 24.93 -9.20
CA ALA A 409 -55.88 23.92 -8.47
C ALA A 409 -54.97 22.71 -8.20
N VAL A 410 -54.69 22.41 -6.94
CA VAL A 410 -53.89 21.26 -6.51
C VAL A 410 -54.64 19.99 -6.87
N VAL A 411 -54.00 19.12 -7.65
CA VAL A 411 -54.57 17.82 -8.04
C VAL A 411 -53.88 16.66 -7.34
N SER A 412 -52.62 16.79 -6.90
CA SER A 412 -51.96 15.80 -6.04
C SER A 412 -50.79 16.40 -5.29
N VAL A 413 -50.56 15.98 -4.03
CA VAL A 413 -49.36 16.30 -3.25
C VAL A 413 -48.65 14.99 -2.89
N SER A 414 -47.32 14.96 -3.02
CA SER A 414 -46.52 13.77 -2.70
C SER A 414 -45.25 14.14 -1.95
N GLN A 415 -44.92 13.37 -0.91
CA GLN A 415 -43.68 13.50 -0.14
C GLN A 415 -42.69 12.39 -0.50
N ARG A 416 -41.44 12.73 -0.80
CA ARG A 416 -40.35 11.78 -1.09
C ARG A 416 -39.07 12.23 -0.38
N LYS A 417 -38.02 11.38 -0.35
CA LYS A 417 -36.70 11.70 0.25
C LYS A 417 -36.04 13.01 -0.25
N GLY A 418 -36.55 13.62 -1.33
CA GLY A 418 -36.07 14.89 -1.87
C GLY A 418 -36.96 16.10 -1.61
N GLY A 419 -38.03 15.98 -0.81
CA GLY A 419 -38.95 17.09 -0.49
C GLY A 419 -40.38 16.88 -1.00
N VAL A 420 -41.23 17.90 -0.80
CA VAL A 420 -42.65 17.90 -1.21
C VAL A 420 -42.79 18.27 -2.68
N ARG A 421 -43.62 17.53 -3.44
CA ARG A 421 -44.04 17.88 -4.80
C ARG A 421 -45.53 18.08 -4.89
N ILE A 422 -45.93 19.21 -5.44
CA ILE A 422 -47.32 19.60 -5.71
C ILE A 422 -47.55 19.51 -7.21
N ARG A 423 -48.55 18.74 -7.64
CA ARG A 423 -49.08 18.82 -9.00
C ARG A 423 -50.37 19.61 -8.96
N ALA A 424 -50.46 20.61 -9.83
CA ALA A 424 -51.62 21.48 -9.93
C ALA A 424 -51.99 21.76 -11.39
N VAL A 425 -53.19 22.25 -11.62
CA VAL A 425 -53.73 22.60 -12.95
C VAL A 425 -54.11 24.06 -12.97
N ASP A 426 -53.72 24.78 -14.02
CA ASP A 426 -54.04 26.19 -14.23
C ASP A 426 -55.40 26.39 -14.94
N PRO A 427 -55.91 27.64 -15.09
CA PRO A 427 -57.19 27.90 -15.75
C PRO A 427 -57.22 27.54 -17.25
N ASP A 428 -56.05 27.38 -17.89
CA ASP A 428 -55.87 27.00 -19.29
C ASP A 428 -55.70 25.48 -19.46
N ALA A 429 -55.93 24.71 -18.39
CA ALA A 429 -55.78 23.25 -18.33
C ALA A 429 -54.34 22.74 -18.55
N ARG A 430 -53.33 23.57 -18.29
CA ARG A 430 -51.93 23.12 -18.25
C ARG A 430 -51.61 22.58 -16.86
N THR A 431 -50.84 21.50 -16.82
CA THR A 431 -50.39 20.90 -15.56
C THR A 431 -49.05 21.51 -15.17
N VAL A 432 -48.97 21.98 -13.93
CA VAL A 432 -47.75 22.49 -13.30
C VAL A 432 -47.33 21.50 -12.22
N ALA A 433 -46.06 21.13 -12.19
CA ALA A 433 -45.47 20.37 -11.09
C ALA A 433 -44.49 21.32 -10.38
N LEU A 434 -44.73 21.59 -9.10
CA LEU A 434 -43.91 22.44 -8.25
C LEU A 434 -43.19 21.57 -7.24
N HIS A 435 -41.87 21.65 -7.22
CA HIS A 435 -41.04 21.18 -6.14
C HIS A 435 -41.00 22.22 -5.02
N VAL A 436 -40.85 21.79 -3.77
CA VAL A 436 -40.68 22.71 -2.63
C VAL A 436 -39.50 23.68 -2.81
N ASP A 437 -38.50 23.30 -3.60
CA ASP A 437 -37.32 24.11 -3.92
C ASP A 437 -37.59 25.20 -4.95
N GLU A 438 -38.71 25.09 -5.67
CA GLU A 438 -39.18 26.08 -6.63
C GLU A 438 -40.15 27.07 -5.97
N LEU A 439 -40.47 26.88 -4.68
CA LEU A 439 -41.36 27.75 -3.91
C LEU A 439 -40.55 28.85 -3.20
N ASP A 440 -40.72 30.10 -3.63
CA ASP A 440 -40.08 31.28 -3.01
C ASP A 440 -40.97 31.94 -1.93
N GLU A 441 -42.23 31.49 -1.80
CA GLU A 441 -43.22 31.97 -0.84
C GLU A 441 -43.98 30.79 -0.20
N VAL A 442 -44.48 30.96 1.03
CA VAL A 442 -45.29 29.95 1.71
C VAL A 442 -46.64 29.79 0.97
N PRO A 443 -46.97 28.61 0.42
CA PRO A 443 -48.22 28.44 -0.31
C PRO A 443 -49.42 28.46 0.64
N VAL A 444 -50.37 29.36 0.39
CA VAL A 444 -51.61 29.49 1.18
C VAL A 444 -52.82 29.12 0.33
N PRO A 445 -53.73 28.23 0.80
CA PRO A 445 -54.99 27.94 0.12
C PRO A 445 -55.91 29.17 0.07
N VAL A 446 -56.27 29.61 -1.12
CA VAL A 446 -57.16 30.77 -1.38
C VAL A 446 -58.58 30.36 -1.75
N GLY A 447 -58.83 29.07 -1.92
CA GLY A 447 -60.14 28.50 -2.20
C GLY A 447 -60.06 26.99 -2.43
N ALA A 448 -61.17 26.39 -2.87
CA ALA A 448 -61.21 24.97 -3.22
C ALA A 448 -62.11 24.74 -4.45
N VAL A 449 -61.81 23.68 -5.18
CA VAL A 449 -62.58 23.16 -6.31
C VAL A 449 -62.88 21.69 -6.09
N THR A 450 -64.10 21.28 -6.40
CA THR A 450 -64.46 19.86 -6.40
C THR A 450 -63.79 19.17 -7.58
N LEU A 451 -63.04 18.09 -7.30
CA LEU A 451 -62.36 17.34 -8.35
C LEU A 451 -63.32 16.39 -9.06
N PRO A 452 -63.26 16.25 -10.40
CA PRO A 452 -64.14 15.37 -11.17
C PRO A 452 -63.93 13.88 -10.86
N GLU A 453 -64.98 13.09 -10.95
CA GLU A 453 -64.89 11.62 -10.95
C GLU A 453 -65.05 11.03 -12.38
N PRO A 454 -64.36 9.92 -12.70
CA PRO A 454 -63.38 9.22 -11.86
C PRO A 454 -62.09 10.06 -11.70
N TYR A 455 -61.47 9.96 -10.52
CA TYR A 455 -60.28 10.73 -10.18
C TYR A 455 -59.06 10.21 -10.95
N ASP A 456 -58.61 10.96 -11.95
CA ASP A 456 -57.42 10.65 -12.73
C ASP A 456 -56.62 11.93 -13.09
N PRO A 457 -55.69 12.34 -12.22
CA PRO A 457 -54.89 13.56 -12.40
C PRO A 457 -54.00 13.60 -13.66
N ARG A 458 -53.77 12.46 -14.31
CA ARG A 458 -52.96 12.37 -15.54
C ARG A 458 -53.79 12.49 -16.80
N ASN A 459 -55.11 12.38 -16.70
CA ASN A 459 -56.02 12.41 -17.85
C ASN A 459 -56.33 13.86 -18.28
N ARG A 460 -56.23 14.11 -19.59
CA ARG A 460 -56.45 15.44 -20.18
C ARG A 460 -57.91 15.93 -20.05
N ILE A 461 -58.88 15.01 -20.01
CA ILE A 461 -60.29 15.33 -19.80
C ILE A 461 -60.52 15.76 -18.34
N PHE A 462 -59.90 15.06 -17.39
CA PHE A 462 -59.92 15.43 -15.97
C PHE A 462 -59.33 16.83 -15.77
N GLN A 463 -58.15 17.09 -16.32
CA GLN A 463 -57.48 18.40 -16.24
C GLN A 463 -58.33 19.54 -16.82
N ARG A 464 -58.96 19.35 -17.98
CA ARG A 464 -59.86 20.34 -18.58
C ARG A 464 -61.09 20.63 -17.70
N ARG A 465 -61.64 19.60 -17.05
CA ARG A 465 -62.77 19.74 -16.11
C ARG A 465 -62.35 20.46 -14.84
N VAL A 466 -61.17 20.15 -14.28
CA VAL A 466 -60.59 20.87 -13.14
C VAL A 466 -60.36 22.34 -13.48
N ALA A 467 -59.79 22.65 -14.65
CA ALA A 467 -59.60 24.03 -15.12
C ALA A 467 -60.93 24.78 -15.31
N ALA A 468 -61.97 24.11 -15.81
CA ALA A 468 -63.31 24.69 -15.91
C ALA A 468 -63.94 24.96 -14.52
N ALA A 469 -63.73 24.08 -13.55
CA ALA A 469 -64.15 24.28 -12.16
C ALA A 469 -63.37 25.44 -11.51
N LEU A 470 -62.06 25.52 -11.73
CA LEU A 470 -61.19 26.59 -11.24
C LEU A 470 -61.60 27.97 -11.77
N ARG A 471 -61.99 28.08 -13.05
CA ARG A 471 -62.51 29.33 -13.62
C ARG A 471 -63.79 29.83 -12.96
N LYS A 472 -64.60 28.92 -12.41
CA LYS A 472 -65.89 29.22 -11.76
C LYS A 472 -65.82 29.29 -10.23
N ALA A 473 -64.68 28.95 -9.64
CA ALA A 473 -64.51 28.89 -8.20
C ALA A 473 -64.61 30.28 -7.55
N ARG A 474 -65.43 30.42 -6.51
CA ARG A 474 -65.43 31.60 -5.63
C ARG A 474 -64.25 31.48 -4.68
N LEU A 475 -63.32 32.42 -4.79
CA LEU A 475 -62.15 32.51 -3.92
C LEU A 475 -62.43 33.48 -2.77
N ARG A 476 -61.81 33.27 -1.63
CA ARG A 476 -61.92 34.22 -0.51
C ARG A 476 -61.31 35.56 -0.95
N ALA A 477 -62.05 36.66 -0.74
CA ALA A 477 -61.51 38.01 -0.94
C ALA A 477 -60.42 38.30 0.11
N GLU A 478 -59.46 39.13 -0.27
CA GLU A 478 -58.17 39.40 0.38
C GLU A 478 -58.21 39.56 1.90
N GLY A 479 -57.19 38.99 2.58
CA GLY A 479 -57.01 39.18 4.02
C GLY A 479 -55.88 38.37 4.65
N ALA A 480 -54.63 38.57 4.21
CA ALA A 480 -53.42 38.55 5.04
C ALA A 480 -52.21 38.91 4.17
N PRO A 481 -51.32 39.82 4.60
CA PRO A 481 -50.06 40.04 3.90
C PRO A 481 -49.29 38.72 3.88
N VAL A 482 -48.95 38.23 2.69
CA VAL A 482 -47.94 37.18 2.56
C VAL A 482 -46.68 37.78 3.17
N ARG A 483 -46.15 37.16 4.23
CA ARG A 483 -44.83 37.52 4.75
C ARG A 483 -43.83 37.32 3.62
N SER A 484 -43.47 38.41 2.93
CA SER A 484 -42.17 38.51 2.28
C SER A 484 -41.16 38.11 3.35
N LEU A 485 -40.35 37.11 3.06
CA LEU A 485 -39.16 36.84 3.85
C LEU A 485 -38.18 37.98 3.55
N ASP A 486 -38.41 39.16 4.14
CA ASP A 486 -37.46 40.26 4.03
C ASP A 486 -36.11 39.79 4.57
N PRO A 487 -35.03 39.89 3.77
CA PRO A 487 -33.75 39.35 4.14
C PRO A 487 -33.02 40.35 5.04
N ALA A 488 -33.21 40.29 6.35
CA ALA A 488 -32.22 40.86 7.28
C ALA A 488 -32.50 40.44 8.73
N GLY A 489 -31.70 39.51 9.26
CA GLY A 489 -31.14 39.79 10.59
C GLY A 489 -30.19 41.00 10.46
N PRO A 490 -29.96 41.79 11.51
CA PRO A 490 -29.13 42.98 11.42
C PRO A 490 -27.73 42.60 10.91
N VAL A 491 -27.42 42.99 9.67
CA VAL A 491 -26.04 43.04 9.20
C VAL A 491 -25.45 44.28 9.89
N LEU A 492 -24.52 44.07 10.82
CA LEU A 492 -23.96 45.16 11.64
C LEU A 492 -23.20 46.21 10.82
N VAL A 493 -22.73 45.84 9.61
CA VAL A 493 -22.04 46.71 8.65
C VAL A 493 -22.41 46.25 7.23
N ASP A 494 -23.07 47.08 6.42
CA ASP A 494 -23.29 46.77 5.01
C ASP A 494 -21.95 46.89 4.26
N PRO A 495 -21.50 45.86 3.50
CA PRO A 495 -20.30 45.98 2.67
C PRO A 495 -20.31 47.21 1.75
N ALA A 496 -21.47 47.68 1.31
CA ALA A 496 -21.60 48.86 0.46
C ALA A 496 -21.26 50.18 1.16
N ASP A 497 -21.35 50.21 2.50
CA ASP A 497 -21.08 51.41 3.32
C ASP A 497 -19.59 51.56 3.66
N LEU A 498 -18.78 50.53 3.43
CA LEU A 498 -17.34 50.58 3.67
C LEU A 498 -16.64 51.37 2.54
N PRO A 499 -15.73 52.31 2.85
CA PRO A 499 -15.17 53.19 1.82
C PRO A 499 -14.32 52.44 0.76
N VAL A 500 -13.80 51.26 1.11
CA VAL A 500 -13.13 50.34 0.19
C VAL A 500 -14.04 49.83 -0.93
N ALA A 501 -15.37 49.85 -0.74
CA ALA A 501 -16.37 49.48 -1.76
C ALA A 501 -16.34 50.39 -2.99
N ALA A 502 -15.84 51.63 -2.85
CA ALA A 502 -15.69 52.60 -3.92
C ALA A 502 -14.36 52.46 -4.69
N CYS A 503 -13.49 51.53 -4.30
CA CYS A 503 -12.20 51.32 -4.96
C CYS A 503 -12.38 50.74 -6.38
N PRO A 504 -11.82 51.36 -7.44
CA PRO A 504 -11.85 50.83 -8.80
C PRO A 504 -11.20 49.45 -8.94
N ASP A 505 -10.14 49.21 -8.15
CA ASP A 505 -9.31 48.00 -8.19
C ASP A 505 -9.68 47.01 -7.07
N LEU A 506 -10.85 47.15 -6.45
CA LEU A 506 -11.33 46.29 -5.37
C LEU A 506 -11.26 44.80 -5.73
N GLY A 507 -11.56 44.45 -6.98
CA GLY A 507 -11.48 43.07 -7.46
C GLY A 507 -10.08 42.47 -7.38
N ASP A 508 -9.05 43.30 -7.50
CA ASP A 508 -7.65 42.92 -7.52
C ASP A 508 -7.14 42.78 -6.08
N HIS A 509 -7.46 43.76 -5.22
CA HIS A 509 -7.25 43.68 -3.77
C HIS A 509 -7.89 42.42 -3.15
N LEU A 510 -9.10 42.05 -3.58
CA LEU A 510 -9.78 40.83 -3.10
C LEU A 510 -9.12 39.53 -3.56
N ARG A 511 -8.58 39.51 -4.79
CA ARG A 511 -7.80 38.36 -5.30
C ARG A 511 -6.48 38.25 -4.55
N ALA A 512 -5.77 39.37 -4.38
CA ALA A 512 -4.53 39.45 -3.61
C ALA A 512 -4.74 39.03 -2.15
N ALA A 513 -5.80 39.49 -1.48
CA ALA A 513 -6.12 39.08 -0.09
C ALA A 513 -6.39 37.57 0.02
N SER A 514 -7.04 36.98 -1.00
CA SER A 514 -7.28 35.53 -1.05
C SER A 514 -6.00 34.73 -1.32
N GLU A 515 -5.11 35.25 -2.18
CA GLU A 515 -3.79 34.66 -2.43
C GLU A 515 -2.89 34.75 -1.19
N ARG A 516 -2.84 35.91 -0.53
CA ARG A 516 -2.17 36.16 0.75
C ARG A 516 -2.57 35.12 1.79
N ASP A 517 -3.86 34.90 2.03
CA ASP A 517 -4.33 33.94 3.04
C ASP A 517 -3.96 32.48 2.70
N ARG A 518 -3.87 32.15 1.40
CA ARG A 518 -3.37 30.86 0.94
C ARG A 518 -1.87 30.74 1.17
N LEU A 519 -1.09 31.74 0.75
CA LEU A 519 0.37 31.75 0.87
C LEU A 519 0.82 31.78 2.33
N ARG A 520 0.14 32.54 3.20
CA ARG A 520 0.41 32.57 4.65
C ARG A 520 0.27 31.20 5.29
N ARG A 521 -0.79 30.45 4.93
CA ARG A 521 -0.96 29.05 5.37
C ARG A 521 0.12 28.12 4.82
N GLN A 522 0.53 28.31 3.56
CA GLN A 522 1.61 27.51 2.96
C GLN A 522 2.96 27.79 3.61
N VAL A 523 3.29 29.05 3.90
CA VAL A 523 4.52 29.44 4.60
C VAL A 523 4.51 28.86 6.02
N ALA A 524 3.41 29.00 6.76
CA ALA A 524 3.30 28.42 8.10
C ALA A 524 3.43 26.88 8.11
N ASP A 525 2.87 26.18 7.12
CA ASP A 525 3.06 24.73 6.97
C ASP A 525 4.52 24.38 6.66
N LEU A 526 5.19 25.15 5.79
CA LEU A 526 6.60 24.96 5.47
C LEU A 526 7.51 25.22 6.69
N ASP A 527 7.26 26.29 7.44
CA ASP A 527 7.98 26.62 8.68
C ASP A 527 7.82 25.48 9.70
N ALA A 528 6.60 24.99 9.92
CA ALA A 528 6.35 23.86 10.82
C ALA A 528 7.01 22.54 10.35
N ARG A 529 7.18 22.34 9.03
CA ARG A 529 7.93 21.18 8.49
C ARG A 529 9.43 21.34 8.70
N LEU A 530 9.98 22.53 8.51
CA LEU A 530 11.40 22.83 8.76
C LEU A 530 11.75 22.59 10.23
N GLU A 531 10.91 23.02 11.17
CA GLU A 531 11.09 22.77 12.60
C GLU A 531 11.11 21.27 12.95
N ARG A 532 10.28 20.46 12.28
CA ARG A 532 10.24 19.00 12.46
C ARG A 532 11.41 18.26 11.81
N SER A 533 12.11 18.88 10.86
CA SER A 533 13.13 18.23 10.02
C SER A 533 14.53 18.23 10.64
N GLY A 534 14.73 18.77 11.85
CA GLY A 534 15.99 18.68 12.58
C GLY A 534 16.44 17.23 12.82
N SER A 535 17.76 17.00 12.90
CA SER A 535 18.46 15.69 12.84
C SER A 535 17.80 14.58 13.67
N THR A 536 16.87 13.86 13.05
CA THR A 536 16.11 12.77 13.66
C THR A 536 17.02 11.60 14.06
N LEU A 537 18.11 11.38 13.33
CA LEU A 537 19.09 10.32 13.58
C LEU A 537 19.88 10.54 14.87
N THR A 538 20.39 11.75 15.10
CA THR A 538 21.12 12.08 16.34
C THR A 538 20.22 11.92 17.56
N ARG A 539 18.96 12.39 17.46
CA ARG A 539 17.98 12.19 18.53
C ARG A 539 17.70 10.71 18.79
N GLN A 540 17.61 9.87 17.74
CA GLN A 540 17.44 8.43 17.89
C GLN A 540 18.66 7.78 18.54
N PHE A 541 19.87 8.18 18.16
CA PHE A 541 21.12 7.73 18.81
C PHE A 541 21.09 8.03 20.31
N ASP A 542 20.79 9.27 20.70
CA ASP A 542 20.73 9.67 22.12
C ASP A 542 19.69 8.85 22.90
N VAL A 543 18.54 8.56 22.26
CA VAL A 543 17.48 7.76 22.88
C VAL A 543 17.96 6.32 23.10
N ILE A 544 18.58 5.71 22.10
CA ILE A 544 19.11 4.35 22.17
C ILE A 544 20.23 4.26 23.21
N GLU A 545 21.18 5.19 23.19
CA GLU A 545 22.27 5.29 24.17
C GLU A 545 21.73 5.31 25.60
N ARG A 546 20.70 6.12 25.88
CA ARG A 546 20.05 6.16 27.20
C ARG A 546 19.42 4.83 27.61
N ILE A 547 18.81 4.10 26.68
CA ILE A 547 18.26 2.76 26.95
C ILE A 547 19.41 1.81 27.30
N LEU A 548 20.50 1.81 26.51
CA LEU A 548 21.67 0.98 26.76
C LEU A 548 22.33 1.26 28.12
N VAL A 549 22.43 2.53 28.52
CA VAL A 549 22.92 2.94 29.84
C VAL A 549 22.00 2.41 30.95
N ARG A 550 20.68 2.59 30.84
CA ARG A 550 19.72 2.08 31.85
C ARG A 550 19.75 0.56 31.99
N ARG A 551 20.05 -0.15 30.89
CA ARG A 551 20.17 -1.61 30.85
C ARG A 551 21.57 -2.12 31.24
N GLY A 552 22.48 -1.23 31.64
CA GLY A 552 23.83 -1.61 32.06
C GLY A 552 24.73 -2.12 30.93
N MET A 553 24.39 -1.80 29.67
CA MET A 553 25.17 -2.18 28.49
C MET A 553 26.28 -1.17 28.18
N VAL A 554 26.08 0.08 28.60
CA VAL A 554 27.02 1.20 28.44
C VAL A 554 27.25 1.85 29.80
N GLU A 555 28.51 2.14 30.12
CA GLU A 555 28.90 2.89 31.31
C GLU A 555 29.88 4.00 30.91
N GLY A 556 29.47 5.27 31.13
CA GLY A 556 30.17 6.41 30.55
C GLY A 556 30.15 6.32 29.02
N GLU A 557 31.33 6.37 28.40
CA GLU A 557 31.51 6.26 26.94
C GLU A 557 32.06 4.88 26.53
N ARG A 558 31.86 3.84 27.35
CA ARG A 558 32.42 2.50 27.08
C ARG A 558 31.37 1.41 27.22
N LEU A 559 31.52 0.37 26.40
CA LEU A 559 30.72 -0.85 26.51
C LEU A 559 31.09 -1.65 27.78
N THR A 560 30.08 -2.10 28.50
CA THR A 560 30.24 -3.08 29.58
C THR A 560 30.43 -4.49 29.01
N ALA A 561 30.63 -5.50 29.86
CA ALA A 561 30.64 -6.89 29.41
C ALA A 561 29.34 -7.27 28.68
N ALA A 562 28.20 -6.80 29.19
CA ALA A 562 26.89 -6.99 28.57
C ALA A 562 26.79 -6.26 27.22
N GLY A 563 27.28 -5.01 27.13
CA GLY A 563 27.32 -4.27 25.86
C GLY A 563 28.18 -4.94 24.78
N ARG A 564 29.25 -5.64 25.17
CA ARG A 564 30.08 -6.42 24.23
C ARG A 564 29.35 -7.65 23.67
N ILE A 565 28.44 -8.26 24.45
CA ILE A 565 27.56 -9.33 23.95
C ILE A 565 26.65 -8.74 22.88
N LEU A 566 25.94 -7.64 23.18
CA LEU A 566 25.05 -6.96 22.24
C LEU A 566 25.76 -6.60 20.92
N ALA A 567 26.96 -6.04 20.99
CA ALA A 567 27.73 -5.65 19.80
C ALA A 567 28.08 -6.82 18.86
N ARG A 568 27.95 -8.07 19.33
CA ARG A 568 28.25 -9.30 18.57
C ARG A 568 27.00 -10.09 18.18
N VAL A 569 25.80 -9.64 18.56
CA VAL A 569 24.52 -10.23 18.14
C VAL A 569 23.96 -9.43 16.96
N PHE A 570 23.96 -10.03 15.78
CA PHE A 570 23.44 -9.48 14.52
C PHE A 570 22.05 -10.07 14.26
N HIS A 571 21.04 -9.46 14.87
CA HIS A 571 19.65 -9.93 14.78
C HIS A 571 18.68 -8.75 14.98
N GLU A 572 17.45 -8.84 14.48
CA GLU A 572 16.43 -7.77 14.65
C GLU A 572 16.02 -7.56 16.11
N CYS A 573 16.08 -8.63 16.92
CA CYS A 573 15.86 -8.64 18.36
C CYS A 573 17.19 -8.65 19.16
N ASP A 574 18.24 -8.01 18.64
CA ASP A 574 19.59 -8.00 19.20
C ASP A 574 19.64 -7.71 20.72
N LEU A 575 19.00 -6.63 21.17
CA LEU A 575 18.96 -6.23 22.57
C LEU A 575 18.20 -7.24 23.44
N LEU A 576 17.09 -7.80 22.93
CA LEU A 576 16.33 -8.80 23.66
C LEU A 576 17.13 -10.09 23.86
N VAL A 577 17.85 -10.55 22.83
CA VAL A 577 18.73 -11.72 22.92
C VAL A 577 19.88 -11.46 23.89
N ALA A 578 20.51 -10.28 23.82
CA ALA A 578 21.58 -9.92 24.73
C ALA A 578 21.10 -9.86 26.20
N LEU A 579 19.93 -9.29 26.46
CA LEU A 579 19.31 -9.27 27.79
C LEU A 579 19.00 -10.69 28.29
N ALA A 580 18.43 -11.55 27.44
CA ALA A 580 18.13 -12.93 27.80
C ALA A 580 19.39 -13.75 28.15
N LEU A 581 20.52 -13.48 27.47
CA LEU A 581 21.83 -14.07 27.82
C LEU A 581 22.36 -13.56 29.16
N VAL A 582 22.26 -12.25 29.41
CA VAL A 582 22.75 -11.63 30.65
C VAL A 582 21.91 -12.08 31.86
N ASP A 583 20.61 -12.23 31.68
CA ASP A 583 19.68 -12.68 32.72
C ASP A 583 19.66 -14.20 32.90
N GLY A 584 20.48 -14.94 32.14
CA GLY A 584 20.63 -16.40 32.24
C GLY A 584 19.39 -17.19 31.80
N VAL A 585 18.53 -16.59 30.97
CA VAL A 585 17.30 -17.22 30.48
C VAL A 585 17.61 -18.49 29.68
N PHE A 586 18.75 -18.54 29.00
CA PHE A 586 19.21 -19.66 28.18
C PHE A 586 20.04 -20.71 28.94
N ASP A 587 20.42 -20.46 30.20
CA ASP A 587 21.41 -21.27 30.91
C ASP A 587 20.85 -22.60 31.41
N GLY A 588 21.65 -23.67 31.31
CA GLY A 588 21.32 -25.01 31.84
C GLY A 588 20.21 -25.74 31.07
N LEU A 589 19.93 -25.31 29.83
CA LEU A 589 19.09 -26.05 28.89
C LEU A 589 19.90 -27.10 28.13
N ASP A 590 19.22 -28.14 27.66
CA ASP A 590 19.76 -29.05 26.64
C ASP A 590 19.68 -28.41 25.24
N ALA A 591 20.33 -29.03 24.26
CA ALA A 591 20.42 -28.50 22.90
C ALA A 591 19.03 -28.29 22.27
N ALA A 592 18.13 -29.26 22.39
CA ALA A 592 16.76 -29.15 21.89
C ALA A 592 15.94 -28.07 22.61
N GLY A 593 16.04 -27.98 23.93
CA GLY A 593 15.37 -26.95 24.72
C GLY A 593 15.85 -25.54 24.38
N LEU A 594 17.16 -25.37 24.19
CA LEU A 594 17.74 -24.10 23.77
C LEU A 594 17.30 -23.73 22.35
N ALA A 595 17.33 -24.67 21.40
CA ALA A 595 16.82 -24.46 20.05
C ALA A 595 15.35 -24.02 20.05
N GLY A 596 14.50 -24.72 20.79
CA GLY A 596 13.09 -24.36 20.96
C GLY A 596 12.91 -22.93 21.50
N LEU A 597 13.63 -22.57 22.56
CA LEU A 597 13.48 -21.26 23.19
C LEU A 597 14.02 -20.11 22.32
N VAL A 598 15.18 -20.28 21.69
CA VAL A 598 15.77 -19.27 20.78
C VAL A 598 14.90 -19.09 19.52
N SER A 599 14.19 -20.13 19.09
CA SER A 599 13.29 -20.04 17.95
C SER A 599 12.20 -18.99 18.09
N MET A 600 11.86 -18.62 19.34
CA MET A 600 10.86 -17.58 19.63
C MET A 600 11.23 -16.21 19.10
N VAL A 601 12.53 -15.93 18.96
CA VAL A 601 12.99 -14.66 18.40
C VAL A 601 13.33 -14.77 16.91
N THR A 602 13.39 -15.96 16.30
CA THR A 602 13.71 -16.11 14.87
C THR A 602 12.49 -16.34 13.99
N TYR A 603 11.40 -16.84 14.56
CA TYR A 603 10.15 -17.11 13.85
C TYR A 603 9.08 -16.08 14.19
N GLU A 604 8.17 -15.85 13.25
CA GLU A 604 6.94 -15.07 13.43
C GLU A 604 5.79 -15.77 12.72
N HIS A 605 4.69 -15.99 13.45
CA HIS A 605 3.47 -16.54 12.87
C HIS A 605 2.79 -15.49 11.97
N ARG A 606 2.72 -15.78 10.67
CA ARG A 606 2.14 -14.88 9.66
C ARG A 606 0.89 -15.48 9.05
N SER A 607 -0.17 -15.60 9.84
CA SER A 607 -1.51 -15.99 9.39
C SER A 607 -2.55 -14.94 9.76
N LYS A 608 -3.69 -14.98 9.06
CA LYS A 608 -4.90 -14.24 9.44
C LYS A 608 -5.63 -14.89 10.61
N ASP A 609 -5.43 -16.20 10.77
CA ASP A 609 -5.99 -16.98 11.85
C ASP A 609 -5.17 -16.76 13.13
N ALA A 610 -5.81 -16.95 14.29
CA ALA A 610 -5.11 -16.86 15.55
C ALA A 610 -4.04 -17.97 15.62
N PRO A 611 -2.83 -17.68 16.13
CA PRO A 611 -1.81 -18.71 16.28
C PRO A 611 -2.32 -19.83 17.19
N PRO A 612 -1.94 -21.09 16.91
CA PRO A 612 -2.31 -22.21 17.76
C PRO A 612 -1.77 -22.00 19.18
N PRO A 613 -2.43 -22.55 20.21
CA PRO A 613 -1.96 -22.43 21.58
C PRO A 613 -0.57 -23.09 21.70
N PRO A 614 0.43 -22.40 22.26
CA PRO A 614 1.79 -22.92 22.28
C PRO A 614 1.92 -24.14 23.18
N TRP A 615 2.53 -25.18 22.64
CA TRP A 615 2.92 -26.37 23.39
C TRP A 615 4.37 -26.27 23.85
N TYR A 616 4.62 -26.66 25.09
CA TYR A 616 5.94 -26.61 25.71
C TYR A 616 6.36 -28.02 26.13
N PRO A 617 7.55 -28.51 25.70
CA PRO A 617 8.03 -29.85 26.04
C PRO A 617 8.22 -30.07 27.55
N SER A 618 8.49 -29.00 28.31
CA SER A 618 8.70 -29.08 29.75
C SER A 618 8.16 -27.85 30.49
N LYS A 619 7.90 -28.02 31.80
CA LYS A 619 7.54 -26.89 32.69
C LYS A 619 8.68 -25.86 32.78
N ASP A 620 9.92 -26.30 32.63
CA ASP A 620 11.09 -25.43 32.65
C ASP A 620 11.11 -24.51 31.43
N LEU A 621 10.90 -25.07 30.23
CA LEU A 621 10.81 -24.30 28.99
C LEU A 621 9.64 -23.33 29.00
N ARG A 622 8.47 -23.75 29.49
CA ARG A 622 7.32 -22.84 29.65
C ARG A 622 7.67 -21.65 30.55
N ARG A 623 8.38 -21.90 31.65
CA ARG A 623 8.79 -20.83 32.58
C ARG A 623 9.76 -19.86 31.90
N ARG A 624 10.76 -20.37 31.18
CA ARG A 624 11.77 -19.55 30.48
C ARG A 624 11.20 -18.77 29.29
N ALA A 625 10.29 -19.37 28.53
CA ALA A 625 9.52 -18.67 27.50
C ALA A 625 8.76 -17.48 28.11
N GLY A 626 8.11 -17.68 29.25
CA GLY A 626 7.46 -16.59 29.99
C GLY A 626 8.42 -15.50 30.48
N GLN A 627 9.67 -15.83 30.81
CA GLN A 627 10.69 -14.84 31.15
C GLN A 627 11.11 -14.03 29.92
N LEU A 628 11.30 -14.69 28.78
CA LEU A 628 11.61 -14.04 27.50
C LEU A 628 10.49 -13.09 27.05
N ASP A 629 9.23 -13.52 27.18
CA ASP A 629 8.05 -12.68 26.90
C ASP A 629 8.00 -11.45 27.80
N GLN A 630 8.32 -11.60 29.09
CA GLN A 630 8.37 -10.48 30.03
C GLN A 630 9.45 -9.46 29.67
N LEU A 631 10.63 -9.94 29.25
CA LEU A 631 11.71 -9.09 28.76
C LEU A 631 11.29 -8.33 27.50
N GLY A 632 10.72 -9.04 26.52
CA GLY A 632 10.21 -8.44 25.28
C GLY A 632 9.14 -7.38 25.53
N ALA A 633 8.16 -7.67 26.37
CA ALA A 633 7.10 -6.72 26.72
C ALA A 633 7.63 -5.51 27.51
N ALA A 634 8.66 -5.69 28.35
CA ALA A 634 9.30 -4.58 29.05
C ALA A 634 10.09 -3.67 28.10
N LEU A 635 10.81 -4.24 27.14
CA LEU A 635 11.53 -3.51 26.11
C LEU A 635 10.56 -2.73 25.20
N LEU A 636 9.50 -3.38 24.72
CA LEU A 636 8.48 -2.76 23.88
C LEU A 636 7.88 -1.50 24.54
N ARG A 637 7.49 -1.60 25.82
CA ARG A 637 6.97 -0.45 26.57
C ARG A 637 7.98 0.69 26.72
N GLU A 638 9.27 0.38 26.76
CA GLU A 638 10.33 1.37 26.84
C GLU A 638 10.54 2.08 25.50
N GLU A 639 10.49 1.33 24.40
CA GLU A 639 10.61 1.81 23.02
C GLU A 639 9.43 2.70 22.61
N GLU A 640 8.20 2.27 22.92
CA GLU A 640 6.98 3.05 22.65
C GLU A 640 7.02 4.40 23.38
N LYS A 641 7.41 4.42 24.66
CA LYS A 641 7.58 5.65 25.43
C LYS A 641 8.66 6.56 24.86
N ALA A 642 9.65 5.97 24.20
CA ALA A 642 10.78 6.68 23.63
C ALA A 642 10.56 7.10 22.16
N GLY A 643 9.46 6.66 21.53
CA GLY A 643 9.16 6.92 20.13
C GLY A 643 10.08 6.18 19.16
N LEU A 644 10.65 5.04 19.57
CA LEU A 644 11.48 4.18 18.73
C LEU A 644 10.64 3.19 17.92
N SER A 645 11.25 2.55 16.93
CA SER A 645 10.66 1.39 16.27
C SER A 645 10.60 0.23 17.27
N ALA A 646 9.42 -0.38 17.41
CA ALA A 646 9.19 -1.47 18.33
C ALA A 646 9.99 -2.73 17.95
N THR A 647 10.70 -3.30 18.91
CA THR A 647 11.26 -4.64 18.81
C THR A 647 10.12 -5.65 18.79
N ARG A 648 10.21 -6.63 17.88
CA ARG A 648 9.20 -7.68 17.74
C ARG A 648 9.09 -8.50 19.03
N ALA A 649 7.86 -8.86 19.40
CA ALA A 649 7.60 -9.74 20.53
C ALA A 649 8.06 -11.18 20.21
N PRO A 650 8.57 -11.93 21.20
CA PRO A 650 8.83 -13.36 21.05
C PRO A 650 7.57 -14.12 20.65
N ASP A 651 7.72 -15.10 19.77
CA ASP A 651 6.62 -15.93 19.25
C ASP A 651 6.85 -17.42 19.61
N PRO A 652 6.03 -18.01 20.49
CA PRO A 652 6.21 -19.39 20.92
C PRO A 652 5.75 -20.45 19.90
N THR A 653 5.19 -20.06 18.76
CA THR A 653 4.52 -20.99 17.81
C THR A 653 5.49 -22.00 17.21
N PHE A 654 6.75 -21.61 16.94
CA PHE A 654 7.74 -22.50 16.33
C PHE A 654 8.58 -23.30 17.34
N LEU A 655 8.39 -23.05 18.64
CA LEU A 655 9.20 -23.66 19.71
C LEU A 655 9.11 -25.19 19.71
N ALA A 656 7.89 -25.72 19.58
CA ALA A 656 7.65 -27.15 19.58
C ALA A 656 8.32 -27.84 18.37
N LEU A 657 8.22 -27.21 17.19
CA LEU A 657 8.82 -27.69 15.95
C LEU A 657 10.34 -27.70 16.05
N ALA A 658 10.93 -26.58 16.47
CA ALA A 658 12.38 -26.48 16.64
C ALA A 658 12.92 -27.48 17.66
N TYR A 659 12.20 -27.70 18.77
CA TYR A 659 12.55 -28.71 19.77
C TYR A 659 12.49 -30.13 19.20
N ALA A 660 11.40 -30.49 18.51
CA ALA A 660 11.23 -31.82 17.91
C ALA A 660 12.30 -32.09 16.85
N TRP A 661 12.60 -31.09 16.01
CA TRP A 661 13.65 -31.19 15.00
C TRP A 661 15.04 -31.32 15.62
N ALA A 662 15.40 -30.52 16.62
CA ALA A 662 16.67 -30.70 17.32
C ALA A 662 16.76 -32.07 18.02
N SER A 663 15.64 -32.60 18.50
CA SER A 663 15.55 -33.93 19.12
C SER A 663 15.61 -35.12 18.13
N GLY A 664 15.73 -34.87 16.83
CA GLY A 664 15.85 -35.91 15.81
C GLY A 664 14.54 -36.41 15.19
N ALA A 665 13.41 -35.73 15.39
CA ALA A 665 12.13 -36.11 14.77
C ALA A 665 12.22 -36.07 13.21
N PRO A 666 11.60 -37.01 12.49
CA PRO A 666 11.61 -36.99 11.02
C PRO A 666 10.86 -35.75 10.49
N PHE A 667 11.22 -35.29 9.29
CA PHE A 667 10.69 -34.05 8.71
C PHE A 667 9.16 -34.09 8.55
N GLY A 668 8.61 -35.21 8.09
CA GLY A 668 7.16 -35.39 7.94
C GLY A 668 6.39 -35.11 9.22
N THR A 669 6.84 -35.65 10.36
CA THR A 669 6.20 -35.41 11.65
C THR A 669 6.25 -33.95 12.10
N VAL A 670 7.22 -33.17 11.63
CA VAL A 670 7.38 -31.75 12.02
C VAL A 670 6.57 -30.81 11.12
N VAL A 671 6.31 -31.19 9.86
CA VAL A 671 5.70 -30.31 8.85
C VAL A 671 4.27 -30.70 8.46
N GLU A 672 3.84 -31.96 8.67
CA GLU A 672 2.50 -32.43 8.24
C GLU A 672 1.33 -31.70 8.91
N ASP A 673 1.46 -31.26 10.16
CA ASP A 673 0.36 -30.71 10.99
C ASP A 673 0.31 -29.17 11.05
N GLU A 674 1.21 -28.47 10.35
CA GLU A 674 1.42 -27.03 10.50
C GLU A 674 1.24 -26.28 9.18
N ASP A 675 0.73 -25.04 9.23
CA ASP A 675 0.54 -24.16 8.06
C ASP A 675 1.88 -23.70 7.40
N LEU A 676 3.00 -24.32 7.78
CA LEU A 676 4.34 -23.95 7.39
C LEU A 676 4.80 -24.76 6.16
N SER A 677 5.21 -24.07 5.09
CA SER A 677 5.79 -24.75 3.93
C SER A 677 7.19 -25.32 4.24
N GLY A 678 7.59 -26.40 3.55
CA GLY A 678 8.91 -27.00 3.76
C GLY A 678 10.09 -26.04 3.54
N GLY A 679 10.01 -25.12 2.57
CA GLY A 679 11.04 -24.09 2.39
C GLY A 679 11.03 -23.02 3.49
N ASP A 680 9.85 -22.66 4.02
CA ASP A 680 9.76 -21.76 5.17
C ASP A 680 10.33 -22.42 6.43
N PHE A 681 10.07 -23.71 6.65
CA PHE A 681 10.72 -24.48 7.70
C PHE A 681 12.25 -24.42 7.58
N VAL A 682 12.81 -24.79 6.42
CA VAL A 682 14.26 -24.75 6.19
C VAL A 682 14.85 -23.36 6.43
N ARG A 683 14.18 -22.31 5.95
CA ARG A 683 14.62 -20.92 6.15
C ARG A 683 14.66 -20.54 7.63
N ASN A 684 13.59 -20.82 8.38
CA ASN A 684 13.52 -20.50 9.81
C ASN A 684 14.55 -21.29 10.62
N VAL A 685 14.75 -22.57 10.31
CA VAL A 685 15.78 -23.39 10.95
C VAL A 685 17.19 -22.85 10.62
N LYS A 686 17.46 -22.37 9.40
CA LYS A 686 18.74 -21.71 9.08
C LYS A 686 18.97 -20.42 9.86
N GLN A 687 17.95 -19.58 10.01
CA GLN A 687 18.03 -18.37 10.84
C GLN A 687 18.28 -18.73 12.32
N LEU A 688 17.64 -19.78 12.81
CA LEU A 688 17.88 -20.34 14.15
C LEU A 688 19.31 -20.86 14.31
N ILE A 689 19.82 -21.61 13.34
CA ILE A 689 21.22 -22.11 13.33
C ILE A 689 22.21 -20.93 13.37
N ASP A 690 21.97 -19.89 12.56
CA ASP A 690 22.82 -18.71 12.54
C ASP A 690 22.84 -18.01 13.92
N LEU A 691 21.66 -17.74 14.49
CA LEU A 691 21.57 -17.10 15.80
C LEU A 691 22.16 -17.96 16.92
N LEU A 692 21.94 -19.27 16.92
CA LEU A 692 22.57 -20.21 17.86
C LEU A 692 24.10 -20.21 17.70
N GLY A 693 24.60 -20.14 16.47
CA GLY A 693 26.02 -19.97 16.18
C GLY A 693 26.59 -18.69 16.78
N GLN A 694 25.87 -17.57 16.65
CA GLN A 694 26.25 -16.30 17.28
C GLN A 694 26.21 -16.41 18.82
N ILE A 695 25.15 -16.97 19.40
CA ILE A 695 25.03 -17.23 20.85
C ILE A 695 26.20 -18.08 21.34
N GLY A 696 26.57 -19.13 20.60
CA GLY A 696 27.70 -20.00 20.89
C GLY A 696 29.06 -19.30 20.92
N GLN A 697 29.18 -18.10 20.34
CA GLN A 697 30.40 -17.29 20.38
C GLN A 697 30.40 -16.26 21.53
N VAL A 698 29.22 -15.81 21.97
CA VAL A 698 29.08 -14.64 22.86
C VAL A 698 28.51 -14.96 24.24
N ALA A 699 27.96 -16.16 24.44
CA ALA A 699 27.32 -16.52 25.70
C ALA A 699 28.31 -16.43 26.88
N PRO A 700 27.94 -15.76 27.98
CA PRO A 700 28.83 -15.56 29.13
C PRO A 700 29.13 -16.87 29.87
N VAL A 701 28.17 -17.80 29.87
CA VAL A 701 28.30 -19.12 30.48
C VAL A 701 28.82 -20.11 29.43
N ALA A 702 29.98 -20.72 29.70
CA ALA A 702 30.66 -21.62 28.76
C ALA A 702 29.85 -22.88 28.43
N GLU A 703 28.99 -23.35 29.34
CA GLU A 703 28.06 -24.44 29.08
C GLU A 703 27.00 -24.04 28.06
N THR A 704 26.33 -22.90 28.27
CA THR A 704 25.36 -22.33 27.32
C THR A 704 25.98 -22.12 25.94
N ALA A 705 27.23 -21.66 25.86
CA ALA A 705 27.95 -21.52 24.60
C ALA A 705 28.11 -22.85 23.86
N ARG A 706 28.53 -23.92 24.55
CA ARG A 706 28.67 -25.26 23.97
C ARG A 706 27.32 -25.84 23.55
N THR A 707 26.30 -25.71 24.40
CA THR A 707 24.94 -26.16 24.09
C THR A 707 24.39 -25.47 22.84
N ALA A 708 24.65 -24.17 22.67
CA ALA A 708 24.22 -23.43 21.47
C ALA A 708 24.91 -23.94 20.20
N GLN A 709 26.21 -24.21 20.26
CA GLN A 709 26.95 -24.81 19.14
C GLN A 709 26.43 -26.21 18.81
N GLN A 710 26.20 -27.05 19.83
CA GLN A 710 25.62 -28.38 19.66
C GLN A 710 24.23 -28.31 19.03
N ALA A 711 23.35 -27.41 19.51
CA ALA A 711 22.02 -27.21 18.94
C ALA A 711 22.10 -26.79 17.47
N ALA A 712 23.01 -25.87 17.11
CA ALA A 712 23.24 -25.48 15.72
C ALA A 712 23.70 -26.65 14.84
N GLU A 713 24.48 -27.60 15.38
CA GLU A 713 24.88 -28.82 14.67
C GLU A 713 23.72 -29.81 14.52
N GLU A 714 22.97 -30.08 15.58
CA GLU A 714 21.83 -31.02 15.58
C GLU A 714 20.70 -30.61 14.63
N LEU A 715 20.50 -29.30 14.46
CA LEU A 715 19.53 -28.74 13.51
C LEU A 715 19.96 -28.91 12.03
N ARG A 716 21.26 -29.10 11.74
CA ARG A 716 21.80 -29.25 10.37
C ARG A 716 21.71 -30.70 9.88
N ARG A 717 20.51 -31.18 9.59
CA ARG A 717 20.27 -32.53 9.05
C ARG A 717 19.20 -32.55 7.96
N GLY A 718 19.05 -33.68 7.27
CA GLY A 718 18.02 -33.89 6.23
C GLY A 718 17.92 -32.75 5.22
N VAL A 719 16.68 -32.33 4.92
CA VAL A 719 16.38 -31.19 4.01
C VAL A 719 17.04 -29.86 4.40
N VAL A 720 17.45 -29.66 5.65
CA VAL A 720 18.16 -28.44 6.09
C VAL A 720 19.62 -28.50 5.63
N ALA A 721 20.30 -29.64 5.81
CA ALA A 721 21.70 -29.84 5.41
C ALA A 721 21.89 -29.91 3.89
N ALA A 722 20.94 -30.50 3.18
CA ALA A 722 20.84 -30.54 1.72
C ALA A 722 21.12 -29.18 1.04
N SER A 723 20.66 -28.11 1.67
CA SER A 723 20.71 -26.76 1.12
C SER A 723 21.98 -25.97 1.47
N SER A 724 22.97 -26.60 2.11
CA SER A 724 24.28 -26.01 2.43
C SER A 724 25.40 -26.48 1.49
N GLU A 725 25.18 -27.51 0.66
CA GLU A 725 26.22 -28.12 -0.17
C GLU A 725 26.40 -27.47 -1.55
N VAL A 726 25.63 -26.43 -1.91
CA VAL A 726 25.71 -25.81 -3.24
C VAL A 726 25.89 -24.30 -3.15
N ALA A 727 27.13 -23.90 -2.85
CA ALA A 727 27.70 -22.59 -3.19
C ALA A 727 29.24 -22.69 -3.10
N THR A 728 29.84 -23.49 -3.98
CA THR A 728 31.28 -23.41 -4.33
C THR A 728 31.42 -23.47 -5.84
#